data_AF-A0A2G5L7Q9-F1
#
_entry.id   AF-A0A2G5L7Q9-F1
#
_cell.length_a   1.000
_cell.length_b   1.000
_cell.length_c   1.000
_cell.angle_alpha   90.00
_cell.angle_beta   90.00
_cell.angle_gamma   90.00
#
_symmetry.space_group_name_H-M   'P 1'
#
loop_
_entity.id
_entity.type
_entity.pdbx_description
1 polymer ?
#
loop_
_entity_poly.entity_id
_entity_poly.type
_entity_poly.pdbx_seq_one_letter_code
_entity_poly.pdbx_strand_id
1 'polypeptide(L)'
;MYRFRFKGFTFLFVLFFQLVLFAQERSEYEGPFQIGRYTGNARYQYAVLETDTVLDGAFLFQKSNLETLLKEQDSSFTIRGSFNKALAHGPWQFQFGKYTSDSKSEVVDFEYRILVSGTQETASGVLLEGVPNGAWEISIQEVENSEVTKIRFISEFNFEKGVPQQSFKIESDSSALVGRFLRNGLAHDAWTSYGSNALEVDEVWHFEEGFLKKIDIDTTGEQILVFDTEATQYETIPLDDRFLLLLRYNLQDKVGQGNTISLLSKNREEYQKINGILTNLGSHSFGTNIKVKVPLFALDSLQKRTLERTSIHLKKASELSKTIRSNNHLNIIRRTDTDANYLYSVSEKIESEFLDPMKIYAKLYQNQIFEFVEPTTLEGRIFPGGKPDKSIQVMGYKEPFQLPDADGFNFAGSSLTTLEQISLYAYESMEYIMSQLSDKLSDDVQIQSLKELENDLISINTGIEAQIDTLSPMLLVDYGEAYKNLGEIANRKLATYAEISNPSEKLDFGQNLKSCLEDLNSLITLVSNFPDKMEEVKSLYTDDIWNPFMATVMEEEVKKRIVEAYTGILIPHFIKSLSETEDCEQFVVIREQIIYTHNRLVDLRNEETRKLERKLKRARTAQEVLKLFQQQIPIVE
;
A
#
# COMPACT_ATOMS: atom_id res chain seq x y z
N MET A 1 66.89 36.47 88.54
CA MET A 1 65.43 36.67 88.76
C MET A 1 64.75 36.58 87.41
N TYR A 2 63.76 35.76 87.10
CA TYR A 2 63.06 34.67 87.78
C TYR A 2 62.77 33.62 86.69
N ARG A 3 62.97 32.35 87.01
CA ARG A 3 62.63 31.20 86.16
C ARG A 3 61.13 30.98 86.18
N PHE A 4 60.53 30.49 85.09
CA PHE A 4 59.56 29.40 85.19
C PHE A 4 59.60 28.49 83.95
N ARG A 5 59.86 27.21 84.22
CA ARG A 5 59.66 26.07 83.33
C ARG A 5 58.22 25.60 83.48
N PHE A 6 57.58 25.18 82.40
CA PHE A 6 56.71 24.00 82.47
C PHE A 6 56.84 23.20 81.17
N LYS A 7 57.12 21.90 81.34
CA LYS A 7 57.23 20.90 80.29
C LYS A 7 55.86 20.26 80.08
N GLY A 8 55.59 19.91 78.82
CA GLY A 8 54.82 18.73 78.44
C GLY A 8 53.32 18.97 78.26
N PHE A 9 52.83 18.90 77.03
CA PHE A 9 52.18 17.68 76.56
C PHE A 9 52.06 17.70 75.02
N THR A 10 52.10 16.50 74.49
CA THR A 10 52.21 16.07 73.11
C THR A 10 50.93 16.30 72.30
N PHE A 11 51.09 16.16 70.98
CA PHE A 11 50.11 15.62 70.02
C PHE A 11 49.24 16.60 69.21
N LEU A 12 49.59 16.68 67.92
CA LEU A 12 48.68 16.42 66.79
C LEU A 12 47.56 17.43 66.55
N PHE A 13 47.84 18.43 65.72
CA PHE A 13 46.82 19.19 65.00
C PHE A 13 47.17 19.24 63.50
N VAL A 14 47.29 18.05 62.92
CA VAL A 14 47.34 17.80 61.47
C VAL A 14 46.31 16.70 61.18
N LEU A 15 45.04 17.07 61.09
CA LEU A 15 43.96 16.25 60.55
C LEU A 15 42.68 17.09 60.54
N PHE A 16 41.86 16.90 59.51
CA PHE A 16 40.58 17.59 59.22
C PHE A 16 40.65 18.80 58.28
N PHE A 17 41.27 18.61 57.12
CA PHE A 17 40.57 18.94 55.87
C PHE A 17 40.38 17.63 55.09
N GLN A 18 39.42 16.83 55.55
CA GLN A 18 38.85 15.80 54.67
C GLN A 18 38.02 16.57 53.66
N LEU A 19 38.60 16.80 52.48
CA LEU A 19 37.82 17.01 51.27
C LEU A 19 36.99 15.74 51.11
N VAL A 20 35.75 15.77 51.60
CA VAL A 20 34.74 14.79 51.26
C VAL A 20 34.49 15.00 49.77
N LEU A 21 35.26 14.29 48.95
CA LEU A 21 34.89 14.04 47.58
C LEU A 21 33.59 13.24 47.65
N PHE A 22 32.46 13.94 47.55
CA PHE A 22 31.19 13.33 47.18
C PHE A 22 31.34 12.83 45.74
N ALA A 23 32.00 11.67 45.58
CA ALA A 23 31.75 10.84 44.42
C ALA A 23 30.27 10.45 44.52
N GLN A 24 29.43 10.99 43.63
CA GLN A 24 28.04 10.56 43.53
C GLN A 24 28.04 9.05 43.27
N GLU A 25 27.44 8.30 44.19
CA GLU A 25 27.37 6.85 44.11
C GLU A 25 26.48 6.48 42.92
N ARG A 26 27.10 5.92 41.88
CA ARG A 26 26.37 5.39 40.72
C ARG A 26 25.85 4.01 41.08
N SER A 27 24.55 3.83 40.89
CA SER A 27 23.90 2.53 41.00
C SER A 27 23.85 1.84 39.65
N GLU A 28 23.67 0.53 39.65
CA GLU A 28 23.61 -0.29 38.44
C GLU A 28 22.31 -1.10 38.42
N TYR A 29 21.68 -1.15 37.25
CA TYR A 29 20.53 -2.00 36.96
C TYR A 29 20.95 -3.08 35.97
N GLU A 30 20.49 -4.31 36.19
CA GLU A 30 20.59 -5.42 35.24
C GLU A 30 19.27 -6.21 35.24
N GLY A 31 18.62 -6.32 34.09
CA GLY A 31 17.33 -7.01 34.00
C GLY A 31 16.56 -6.76 32.70
N PRO A 32 15.32 -7.28 32.62
CA PRO A 32 14.49 -7.12 31.43
C PRO A 32 14.10 -5.66 31.22
N PHE A 33 14.19 -5.20 29.98
CA PHE A 33 13.96 -3.81 29.61
C PHE A 33 13.28 -3.71 28.24
N GLN A 34 12.57 -2.61 28.01
CA GLN A 34 11.88 -2.35 26.75
C GLN A 34 12.11 -0.92 26.29
N ILE A 35 12.48 -0.76 25.02
CA ILE A 35 12.62 0.54 24.34
C ILE A 35 11.76 0.51 23.08
N GLY A 36 10.65 1.23 23.09
CA GLY A 36 9.67 1.19 22.01
C GLY A 36 9.24 -0.25 21.70
N ARG A 37 9.57 -0.73 20.48
CA ARG A 37 9.27 -2.11 20.03
C ARG A 37 10.32 -3.16 20.41
N TYR A 38 11.46 -2.76 20.96
CA TYR A 38 12.56 -3.67 21.28
C TYR A 38 12.46 -4.13 22.73
N THR A 39 12.47 -5.44 22.95
CA THR A 39 12.46 -6.06 24.27
C THR A 39 13.72 -6.91 24.43
N GLY A 40 14.37 -6.86 25.59
CA GLY A 40 15.63 -7.56 25.83
C GLY A 40 16.10 -7.37 27.26
N ASN A 41 17.39 -7.59 27.50
CA ASN A 41 18.01 -7.31 28.80
C ASN A 41 18.86 -6.04 28.70
N ALA A 42 18.69 -5.13 29.66
CA ALA A 42 19.52 -3.95 29.79
C ALA A 42 20.42 -4.06 31.02
N ARG A 43 21.62 -3.49 30.88
CA ARG A 43 22.57 -3.23 31.93
C ARG A 43 22.99 -1.77 31.85
N TYR A 44 22.67 -0.96 32.85
CA TYR A 44 22.97 0.47 32.82
C TYR A 44 23.28 1.06 34.18
N GLN A 45 24.05 2.15 34.17
CA GLN A 45 24.37 2.95 35.35
C GLN A 45 23.43 4.15 35.48
N TYR A 46 23.07 4.48 36.72
CA TYR A 46 22.20 5.61 37.03
C TYR A 46 22.61 6.32 38.32
N ALA A 47 22.23 7.59 38.42
CA ALA A 47 22.36 8.41 39.62
C ALA A 47 20.97 8.80 40.11
N VAL A 48 20.77 8.84 41.43
CA VAL A 48 19.52 9.33 42.03
C VAL A 48 19.69 10.81 42.36
N LEU A 49 18.96 11.66 41.65
CA LEU A 49 18.97 13.11 41.84
C LEU A 49 17.62 13.57 42.37
N GLU A 50 17.59 14.12 43.59
CA GLU A 50 16.41 14.78 44.17
C GLU A 50 15.10 13.96 44.12
N THR A 51 15.19 12.61 44.12
CA THR A 51 14.13 11.56 43.99
C THR A 51 13.91 10.95 42.60
N ASP A 52 14.56 11.45 41.55
CA ASP A 52 14.48 10.87 40.21
C ASP A 52 15.68 9.96 39.89
N THR A 53 15.47 8.94 39.06
CA THR A 53 16.51 8.01 38.59
C THR A 53 16.98 8.45 37.21
N VAL A 54 18.21 8.95 37.15
CA VAL A 54 18.77 9.54 35.93
C VAL A 54 19.87 8.64 35.37
N LEU A 55 19.79 8.29 34.09
CA LEU A 55 20.85 7.54 33.41
C LEU A 55 22.17 8.33 33.47
N ASP A 56 23.20 7.72 34.04
CA ASP A 56 24.52 8.32 34.20
C ASP A 56 25.62 7.25 34.25
N GLY A 57 26.35 7.11 33.15
CA GLY A 57 27.39 6.10 32.97
C GLY A 57 27.12 5.14 31.81
N ALA A 58 27.70 3.94 31.85
CA ALA A 58 27.63 2.97 30.77
C ALA A 58 26.20 2.44 30.56
N PHE A 59 25.85 2.16 29.30
CA PHE A 59 24.57 1.60 28.90
C PHE A 59 24.77 0.45 27.91
N LEU A 60 24.11 -0.67 28.16
CA LEU A 60 24.05 -1.83 27.28
C LEU A 60 22.61 -2.34 27.26
N PHE A 61 22.06 -2.55 26.06
CA PHE A 61 20.76 -3.18 25.88
C PHE A 61 20.85 -4.17 24.72
N GLN A 62 20.53 -5.44 25.00
CA GLN A 62 20.76 -6.51 24.04
C GLN A 62 19.69 -7.60 24.13
N LYS A 63 19.50 -8.27 22.99
CA LYS A 63 18.73 -9.50 22.88
C LYS A 63 19.47 -10.45 21.95
N SER A 64 19.67 -11.67 22.42
CA SER A 64 20.11 -12.80 21.61
C SER A 64 19.34 -14.03 22.09
N ASN A 65 18.76 -14.79 21.17
CA ASN A 65 18.08 -16.03 21.51
C ASN A 65 18.66 -17.19 20.70
N LEU A 66 19.64 -17.87 21.31
CA LEU A 66 20.32 -19.02 20.73
C LEU A 66 19.36 -20.16 20.37
N GLU A 67 18.32 -20.42 21.18
CA GLU A 67 17.35 -21.48 20.90
C GLU A 67 16.47 -21.15 19.69
N THR A 68 16.10 -19.88 19.51
CA THR A 68 15.37 -19.42 18.33
C THR A 68 16.24 -19.45 17.08
N LEU A 69 17.51 -19.08 17.19
CA LEU A 69 18.50 -19.15 16.10
C LEU A 69 18.69 -20.59 15.60
N LEU A 70 18.67 -21.56 16.51
CA LEU A 70 18.85 -22.99 16.20
C LEU A 70 17.61 -23.68 15.61
N LYS A 71 16.42 -23.10 15.76
CA LYS A 71 15.15 -23.70 15.31
C LYS A 71 14.61 -23.08 14.02
N GLU A 72 14.77 -21.77 13.85
CA GLU A 72 14.16 -21.02 12.72
C GLU A 72 15.06 -19.84 12.28
N GLN A 73 14.69 -18.62 12.68
CA GLN A 73 15.33 -17.34 12.38
C GLN A 73 15.33 -16.50 13.66
N ASP A 74 16.49 -16.00 14.08
CA ASP A 74 16.60 -15.11 15.24
C ASP A 74 16.61 -13.63 14.81
N SER A 75 16.01 -12.80 15.65
CA SER A 75 16.15 -11.34 15.57
C SER A 75 16.92 -10.88 16.80
N SER A 76 18.17 -10.49 16.57
CA SER A 76 19.08 -10.06 17.63
C SER A 76 19.38 -8.57 17.50
N PHE A 77 19.76 -7.96 18.62
CA PHE A 77 20.25 -6.60 18.63
C PHE A 77 21.19 -6.36 19.80
N THR A 78 22.06 -5.37 19.65
CA THR A 78 22.90 -4.83 20.71
C THR A 78 22.98 -3.32 20.56
N ILE A 79 22.73 -2.61 21.65
CA ILE A 79 22.80 -1.16 21.75
C ILE A 79 23.73 -0.84 22.90
N ARG A 80 24.84 -0.18 22.62
CA ARG A 80 25.86 0.17 23.60
C ARG A 80 26.19 1.66 23.50
N GLY A 81 26.33 2.29 24.64
CA GLY A 81 26.79 3.67 24.72
C GLY A 81 27.00 4.13 26.14
N SER A 82 26.94 5.43 26.36
CA SER A 82 26.97 6.02 27.69
C SER A 82 26.09 7.26 27.80
N PHE A 83 25.67 7.53 29.03
CA PHE A 83 24.98 8.74 29.41
C PHE A 83 25.85 9.59 30.33
N ASN A 84 25.67 10.91 30.23
CA ASN A 84 26.17 11.87 31.19
C ASN A 84 24.97 12.73 31.61
N LYS A 85 24.49 12.55 32.84
CA LYS A 85 23.33 13.26 33.39
C LYS A 85 22.11 13.27 32.44
N ALA A 86 21.57 12.08 32.15
CA ALA A 86 20.44 11.82 31.24
C ALA A 86 20.72 12.04 29.73
N LEU A 87 21.82 12.69 29.36
CA LEU A 87 22.13 12.96 27.96
C LEU A 87 23.05 11.90 27.40
N ALA A 88 22.69 11.37 26.23
CA ALA A 88 23.54 10.43 25.51
C ALA A 88 24.88 11.09 25.15
N HIS A 89 25.98 10.45 25.52
CA HIS A 89 27.32 11.05 25.45
C HIS A 89 28.37 9.97 25.14
N GLY A 90 29.45 10.34 24.46
CA GLY A 90 30.55 9.44 24.13
C GLY A 90 30.24 8.54 22.92
N PRO A 91 30.98 7.44 22.74
CA PRO A 91 30.78 6.53 21.61
C PRO A 91 29.48 5.73 21.78
N TRP A 92 28.72 5.62 20.70
CA TRP A 92 27.49 4.86 20.60
C TRP A 92 27.58 3.87 19.45
N GLN A 93 27.03 2.67 19.67
CA GLN A 93 26.93 1.60 18.69
C GLN A 93 25.56 0.94 18.79
N PHE A 94 24.90 0.84 17.64
CA PHE A 94 23.65 0.13 17.45
C PHE A 94 23.91 -0.98 16.44
N GLN A 95 23.51 -2.19 16.77
CA GLN A 95 23.65 -3.36 15.91
C GLN A 95 22.32 -4.12 15.92
N PHE A 96 21.78 -4.40 14.75
CA PHE A 96 20.56 -5.18 14.56
C PHE A 96 20.84 -6.29 13.57
N GLY A 97 20.29 -7.48 13.84
CA GLY A 97 20.52 -8.66 13.01
C GLY A 97 19.25 -9.47 12.82
N LYS A 98 19.08 -9.99 11.61
CA LYS A 98 18.13 -11.06 11.33
C LYS A 98 18.92 -12.21 10.72
N TYR A 99 19.05 -13.29 11.47
CA TYR A 99 19.97 -14.37 11.15
C TYR A 99 19.25 -15.71 11.09
N THR A 100 19.70 -16.54 10.15
CA THR A 100 19.45 -17.97 10.11
C THR A 100 20.78 -18.69 10.30
N SER A 101 20.73 -19.92 10.80
CA SER A 101 21.89 -20.79 10.89
C SER A 101 21.66 -22.05 10.07
N ASP A 102 22.69 -22.50 9.38
CA ASP A 102 22.72 -23.83 8.75
C ASP A 102 23.12 -24.95 9.75
N SER A 103 23.19 -24.62 11.05
CA SER A 103 23.61 -25.49 12.14
C SER A 103 25.05 -25.98 12.06
N LYS A 104 25.90 -25.39 11.20
CA LYS A 104 27.34 -25.64 11.25
C LYS A 104 27.94 -24.90 12.43
N SER A 105 28.62 -25.65 13.31
CA SER A 105 29.30 -25.11 14.48
C SER A 105 30.78 -25.43 14.42
N GLU A 106 31.58 -24.47 14.87
CA GLU A 106 33.02 -24.61 15.05
C GLU A 106 33.36 -24.40 16.53
N VAL A 107 34.34 -25.15 17.05
CA VAL A 107 34.86 -24.94 18.40
C VAL A 107 36.07 -24.03 18.29
N VAL A 108 35.96 -22.81 18.84
CA VAL A 108 37.04 -21.83 18.89
C VAL A 108 37.19 -21.36 20.34
N ASP A 109 38.39 -21.46 20.90
CA ASP A 109 38.70 -21.03 22.27
C ASP A 109 37.74 -21.58 23.35
N PHE A 110 37.36 -22.86 23.22
CA PHE A 110 36.41 -23.56 24.10
C PHE A 110 34.95 -23.07 24.02
N GLU A 111 34.61 -22.26 23.01
CA GLU A 111 33.24 -21.82 22.71
C GLU A 111 32.73 -22.47 21.43
N TYR A 112 31.46 -22.90 21.41
CA TYR A 112 30.78 -23.29 20.18
C TYR A 112 30.33 -22.02 19.45
N ARG A 113 30.93 -21.75 18.29
CA ARG A 113 30.53 -20.68 17.39
C ARG A 113 29.65 -21.23 16.30
N ILE A 114 28.52 -20.58 16.09
CA ILE A 114 27.57 -20.95 15.04
C ILE A 114 27.72 -19.93 13.92
N LEU A 115 27.89 -20.43 12.69
CA LEU A 115 27.90 -19.57 11.52
C LEU A 115 26.47 -19.11 11.21
N VAL A 116 26.34 -17.83 10.88
CA VAL A 116 25.04 -17.20 10.60
C VAL A 116 25.02 -16.55 9.23
N SER A 117 23.87 -16.62 8.59
CA SER A 117 23.59 -15.91 7.33
C SER A 117 22.36 -15.04 7.50
N GLY A 118 22.30 -13.91 6.81
CA GLY A 118 21.17 -12.98 6.88
C GLY A 118 21.58 -11.53 6.72
N THR A 119 20.89 -10.62 7.41
CA THR A 119 21.14 -9.19 7.33
C THR A 119 21.64 -8.62 8.64
N GLN A 120 22.68 -7.81 8.56
CA GLN A 120 23.24 -7.05 9.67
C GLN A 120 23.14 -5.56 9.37
N GLU A 121 22.64 -4.80 10.34
CA GLU A 121 22.62 -3.35 10.32
C GLU A 121 23.45 -2.82 11.49
N THR A 122 24.32 -1.85 11.22
CA THR A 122 25.15 -1.18 12.22
C THR A 122 25.00 0.32 12.10
N ALA A 123 24.92 1.03 13.22
CA ALA A 123 25.08 2.48 13.27
C ALA A 123 26.04 2.82 14.40
N SER A 124 27.04 3.66 14.13
CA SER A 124 28.02 4.05 15.16
C SER A 124 28.58 5.45 14.95
N GLY A 125 28.93 6.08 16.07
CA GLY A 125 29.58 7.38 16.08
C GLY A 125 29.66 7.92 17.50
N VAL A 126 30.00 9.20 17.64
CA VAL A 126 30.09 9.85 18.96
C VAL A 126 28.90 10.80 19.15
N LEU A 127 28.27 10.73 20.33
CA LEU A 127 27.31 11.74 20.78
C LEU A 127 27.97 12.71 21.74
N LEU A 128 27.65 13.99 21.60
CA LEU A 128 28.03 15.04 22.54
C LEU A 128 26.76 15.73 22.99
N GLU A 129 26.39 15.56 24.27
CA GLU A 129 25.19 16.19 24.85
C GLU A 129 23.90 15.86 24.07
N GLY A 130 23.79 14.61 23.60
CA GLY A 130 22.62 14.11 22.87
C GLY A 130 22.63 14.32 21.35
N VAL A 131 23.58 15.09 20.80
CA VAL A 131 23.68 15.35 19.35
C VAL A 131 24.87 14.64 18.71
N PRO A 132 24.80 14.26 17.42
CA PRO A 132 25.92 13.63 16.72
C PRO A 132 27.13 14.56 16.62
N ASN A 133 28.32 14.00 16.84
CA ASN A 133 29.59 14.70 16.77
C ASN A 133 30.68 13.78 16.21
N GLY A 134 31.57 14.31 15.38
CA GLY A 134 32.56 13.54 14.63
C GLY A 134 31.92 12.66 13.55
N ALA A 135 32.66 11.64 13.12
CA ALA A 135 32.22 10.69 12.11
C ALA A 135 31.09 9.80 12.64
N TRP A 136 30.05 9.68 11.82
CA TRP A 136 28.91 8.80 12.00
C TRP A 136 28.75 7.94 10.75
N GLU A 137 28.64 6.64 10.98
CA GLU A 137 28.50 5.64 9.94
C GLU A 137 27.28 4.76 10.23
N ILE A 138 26.44 4.56 9.21
CA ILE A 138 25.37 3.55 9.21
C ILE A 138 25.62 2.61 8.05
N SER A 139 25.58 1.30 8.30
CA SER A 139 25.76 0.27 7.27
C SER A 139 24.69 -0.81 7.37
N ILE A 140 24.23 -1.31 6.22
CA ILE A 140 23.37 -2.49 6.09
C ILE A 140 24.08 -3.47 5.17
N GLN A 141 24.29 -4.69 5.66
CA GLN A 141 25.11 -5.71 5.03
C GLN A 141 24.37 -7.03 4.98
N GLU A 142 24.62 -7.79 3.91
CA GLU A 142 24.33 -9.22 3.86
C GLU A 142 25.54 -10.00 4.33
N VAL A 143 25.25 -10.96 5.18
CA VAL A 143 26.24 -11.84 5.78
C VAL A 143 25.91 -13.25 5.33
N GLU A 144 26.89 -13.99 4.84
CA GLU A 144 26.78 -15.43 4.59
C GLU A 144 27.90 -16.14 5.35
N ASN A 145 27.55 -17.15 6.13
CA ASN A 145 28.51 -17.90 6.95
C ASN A 145 29.38 -17.00 7.83
N SER A 146 28.78 -15.98 8.43
CA SER A 146 29.44 -14.95 9.25
C SER A 146 30.45 -14.06 8.52
N GLU A 147 30.47 -14.07 7.18
CA GLU A 147 31.28 -13.17 6.35
C GLU A 147 30.40 -12.19 5.58
N VAL A 148 30.83 -10.93 5.47
CA VAL A 148 30.10 -9.91 4.70
C VAL A 148 30.25 -10.21 3.23
N THR A 149 29.15 -10.52 2.55
CA THR A 149 29.14 -10.82 1.11
C THR A 149 28.71 -9.64 0.27
N LYS A 150 27.80 -8.81 0.79
CA LYS A 150 27.26 -7.67 0.06
C LYS A 150 26.96 -6.51 1.01
N ILE A 151 27.31 -5.30 0.58
CA ILE A 151 26.87 -4.06 1.23
C ILE A 151 25.59 -3.61 0.51
N ARG A 152 24.49 -3.50 1.26
CA ARG A 152 23.18 -3.05 0.77
C ARG A 152 23.03 -1.55 0.90
N PHE A 153 23.64 -0.96 1.93
CA PHE A 153 23.55 0.46 2.22
C PHE A 153 24.73 0.94 3.08
N ILE A 154 25.26 2.12 2.80
CA ILE A 154 26.20 2.86 3.65
C ILE A 154 25.77 4.32 3.72
N SER A 155 25.92 4.94 4.89
CA SER A 155 25.79 6.38 5.09
C SER A 155 26.90 6.88 5.99
N GLU A 156 27.66 7.85 5.52
CA GLU A 156 28.81 8.45 6.19
C GLU A 156 28.64 9.97 6.26
N PHE A 157 28.63 10.49 7.49
CA PHE A 157 28.53 11.91 7.77
C PHE A 157 29.55 12.31 8.83
N ASN A 158 30.06 13.54 8.74
CA ASN A 158 30.85 14.15 9.80
C ASN A 158 30.08 15.31 10.43
N PHE A 159 30.03 15.36 11.76
CA PHE A 159 29.26 16.34 12.50
C PHE A 159 30.14 17.17 13.43
N GLU A 160 29.77 18.43 13.60
CA GLU A 160 30.26 19.30 14.68
C GLU A 160 29.05 19.74 15.50
N LYS A 161 28.91 19.21 16.72
CA LYS A 161 27.81 19.54 17.64
C LYS A 161 26.41 19.49 16.99
N GLY A 162 26.13 18.39 16.29
CA GLY A 162 24.85 18.16 15.61
C GLY A 162 24.69 18.81 14.24
N VAL A 163 25.69 19.55 13.76
CA VAL A 163 25.66 20.19 12.44
C VAL A 163 26.52 19.37 11.47
N PRO A 164 25.97 18.89 10.34
CA PRO A 164 26.76 18.16 9.34
C PRO A 164 27.74 19.12 8.66
N GLN A 165 28.97 18.66 8.43
CA GLN A 165 30.03 19.47 7.82
C GLN A 165 30.82 18.64 6.80
N GLN A 166 31.55 19.33 5.93
CA GLN A 166 32.44 18.72 4.93
C GLN A 166 31.65 17.81 3.97
N SER A 167 32.27 16.75 3.48
CA SER A 167 31.66 15.80 2.55
C SER A 167 30.82 14.76 3.28
N PHE A 168 29.82 14.25 2.58
CA PHE A 168 29.08 13.05 3.00
C PHE A 168 29.04 12.05 1.85
N LYS A 169 28.77 10.80 2.20
CA LYS A 169 28.57 9.71 1.24
C LYS A 169 27.37 8.89 1.66
N ILE A 170 26.48 8.60 0.72
CA ILE A 170 25.40 7.63 0.88
C ILE A 170 25.51 6.66 -0.29
N GLU A 171 25.43 5.37 -0.03
CA GLU A 171 25.59 4.32 -1.05
C GLU A 171 24.53 3.25 -0.83
N SER A 172 23.96 2.74 -1.92
CA SER A 172 23.15 1.53 -1.99
C SER A 172 23.85 0.48 -2.85
N ASP A 173 23.24 -0.69 -3.01
CA ASP A 173 23.76 -1.72 -3.92
C ASP A 173 23.74 -1.35 -5.41
N SER A 174 23.06 -0.26 -5.77
CA SER A 174 22.83 0.17 -7.15
C SER A 174 23.22 1.61 -7.43
N SER A 175 23.55 2.41 -6.41
CA SER A 175 23.80 3.84 -6.58
C SER A 175 24.63 4.44 -5.44
N ALA A 176 25.30 5.55 -5.70
CA ALA A 176 25.98 6.34 -4.68
C ALA A 176 25.61 7.81 -4.80
N LEU A 177 25.66 8.54 -3.70
CA LEU A 177 25.45 9.98 -3.63
C LEU A 177 26.59 10.58 -2.80
N VAL A 178 27.30 11.53 -3.38
CA VAL A 178 28.37 12.27 -2.72
C VAL A 178 28.08 13.75 -2.84
N GLY A 179 28.26 14.48 -1.75
CA GLY A 179 28.08 15.92 -1.73
C GLY A 179 28.84 16.57 -0.59
N ARG A 180 28.62 17.87 -0.39
CA ARG A 180 29.24 18.62 0.70
C ARG A 180 28.31 19.63 1.36
N PHE A 181 28.68 20.01 2.57
CA PHE A 181 28.05 21.02 3.38
C PHE A 181 28.99 22.18 3.69
N LEU A 182 28.42 23.37 3.84
CA LEU A 182 29.07 24.48 4.53
C LEU A 182 29.17 24.19 6.03
N ARG A 183 30.02 24.95 6.74
CA ARG A 183 30.24 24.79 8.20
C ARG A 183 28.98 24.95 9.06
N ASN A 184 27.93 25.58 8.52
CA ASN A 184 26.65 25.78 9.20
C ASN A 184 25.61 24.70 8.87
N GLY A 185 25.97 23.67 8.08
CA GLY A 185 25.11 22.56 7.68
C GLY A 185 24.29 22.79 6.41
N LEU A 186 24.49 23.92 5.72
CA LEU A 186 23.82 24.17 4.44
C LEU A 186 24.41 23.30 3.33
N ALA A 187 23.55 22.66 2.55
CA ALA A 187 23.93 21.98 1.31
C ALA A 187 24.67 22.94 0.36
N HIS A 188 25.75 22.49 -0.27
CA HIS A 188 26.54 23.35 -1.15
C HIS A 188 27.27 22.56 -2.23
N ASP A 189 27.61 23.25 -3.32
CA ASP A 189 28.20 22.71 -4.55
C ASP A 189 27.33 21.65 -5.23
N ALA A 190 27.94 20.90 -6.15
CA ALA A 190 27.35 19.74 -6.77
C ALA A 190 27.25 18.58 -5.76
N TRP A 191 26.05 18.03 -5.64
CA TRP A 191 25.83 16.70 -5.10
C TRP A 191 25.61 15.76 -6.28
N THR A 192 26.47 14.76 -6.40
CA THR A 192 26.53 13.88 -7.57
C THR A 192 26.05 12.51 -7.18
N SER A 193 25.04 12.01 -7.90
CA SER A 193 24.61 10.64 -7.83
C SER A 193 25.23 9.82 -8.96
N TYR A 194 25.72 8.64 -8.62
CA TYR A 194 26.31 7.67 -9.53
C TYR A 194 25.44 6.42 -9.59
N GLY A 195 25.34 5.81 -10.77
CA GLY A 195 24.60 4.58 -11.00
C GLY A 195 25.37 3.32 -10.62
N SER A 196 24.83 2.17 -11.00
CA SER A 196 25.25 0.84 -10.51
C SER A 196 26.68 0.44 -10.89
N ASN A 197 27.28 1.13 -11.87
CA ASN A 197 28.66 0.90 -12.31
C ASN A 197 29.67 1.87 -11.67
N ALA A 198 29.26 2.73 -10.71
CA ALA A 198 30.08 3.72 -9.97
C ALA A 198 30.92 4.70 -10.82
N LEU A 199 30.82 4.64 -12.15
CA LEU A 199 31.54 5.47 -13.13
C LEU A 199 30.59 6.33 -13.97
N GLU A 200 29.31 5.98 -14.00
CA GLU A 200 28.26 6.72 -14.71
C GLU A 200 27.60 7.67 -13.71
N VAL A 201 27.66 8.96 -14.01
CA VAL A 201 26.91 9.99 -13.28
C VAL A 201 25.47 9.88 -13.75
N ASP A 202 24.52 9.72 -12.82
CA ASP A 202 23.10 9.69 -13.19
C ASP A 202 22.49 11.09 -13.11
N GLU A 203 22.80 11.80 -12.02
CA GLU A 203 22.13 13.03 -11.63
C GLU A 203 23.08 13.93 -10.83
N VAL A 204 23.02 15.24 -11.07
CA VAL A 204 23.80 16.24 -10.32
C VAL A 204 22.90 17.37 -9.82
N TRP A 205 22.85 17.55 -8.51
CA TRP A 205 22.11 18.63 -7.85
C TRP A 205 23.07 19.78 -7.52
N HIS A 206 22.79 20.97 -8.03
CA HIS A 206 23.67 22.14 -7.85
C HIS A 206 23.15 23.09 -6.79
N PHE A 207 23.83 23.13 -5.64
CA PHE A 207 23.49 24.00 -4.52
C PHE A 207 24.40 25.23 -4.41
N GLU A 208 23.79 26.40 -4.16
CA GLU A 208 24.49 27.62 -3.76
C GLU A 208 24.00 28.05 -2.38
N GLU A 209 24.87 27.98 -1.37
CA GLU A 209 24.55 28.30 0.03
C GLU A 209 23.20 27.75 0.53
N GLY A 210 22.91 26.48 0.23
CA GLY A 210 21.68 25.79 0.60
C GLY A 210 20.56 25.87 -0.43
N PHE A 211 20.62 26.79 -1.40
CA PHE A 211 19.60 26.95 -2.43
C PHE A 211 19.87 26.00 -3.61
N LEU A 212 18.92 25.12 -3.92
CA LEU A 212 19.02 24.20 -5.06
C LEU A 212 18.68 24.94 -6.34
N LYS A 213 19.69 25.31 -7.14
CA LYS A 213 19.48 26.06 -8.38
C LYS A 213 18.91 25.20 -9.50
N LYS A 214 19.57 24.07 -9.72
CA LYS A 214 19.30 23.20 -10.86
C LYS A 214 19.65 21.75 -10.58
N ILE A 215 19.04 20.87 -11.36
CA ILE A 215 19.31 19.45 -11.42
C ILE A 215 19.69 19.13 -12.86
N ASP A 216 20.86 18.55 -13.05
CA ASP A 216 21.30 18.03 -14.35
C ASP A 216 21.09 16.51 -14.35
N ILE A 217 20.36 15.98 -15.34
CA ILE A 217 20.11 14.55 -15.51
C ILE A 217 20.96 14.06 -16.68
N ASP A 218 22.00 13.27 -16.40
CA ASP A 218 23.01 12.92 -17.42
C ASP A 218 22.43 11.96 -18.48
N THR A 219 21.57 11.03 -18.07
CA THR A 219 20.93 10.06 -18.99
C THR A 219 20.11 10.73 -20.10
N THR A 220 19.56 11.92 -19.85
CA THR A 220 18.74 12.68 -20.81
C THR A 220 19.43 13.93 -21.33
N GLY A 221 20.52 14.38 -20.69
CA GLY A 221 21.11 15.70 -20.90
C GLY A 221 20.18 16.86 -20.53
N GLU A 222 19.08 16.60 -19.80
CA GLU A 222 18.12 17.63 -19.39
C GLU A 222 18.66 18.42 -18.19
N GLN A 223 18.58 19.75 -18.29
CA GLN A 223 18.85 20.65 -17.18
C GLN A 223 17.53 21.23 -16.69
N ILE A 224 17.22 21.00 -15.41
CA ILE A 224 15.96 21.41 -14.78
C ILE A 224 16.26 22.49 -13.75
N LEU A 225 15.67 23.68 -13.93
CA LEU A 225 15.66 24.71 -12.90
C LEU A 225 14.61 24.35 -11.85
N VAL A 226 15.02 24.31 -10.58
CA VAL A 226 14.13 23.84 -9.49
C VAL A 226 13.21 24.96 -9.02
N PHE A 227 13.77 26.15 -8.85
CA PHE A 227 13.05 27.36 -8.48
C PHE A 227 13.33 28.39 -9.58
N ASP A 228 12.38 28.54 -10.51
CA ASP A 228 12.51 29.38 -11.70
C ASP A 228 12.22 30.87 -11.41
N THR A 229 11.88 31.21 -10.17
CA THR A 229 11.53 32.57 -9.75
C THR A 229 12.49 33.12 -8.70
N GLU A 230 12.98 34.34 -8.96
CA GLU A 230 13.73 35.10 -7.98
C GLU A 230 12.79 35.58 -6.87
N ALA A 231 12.83 34.89 -5.72
CA ALA A 231 12.11 35.36 -4.55
C ALA A 231 12.86 36.50 -3.85
N THR A 232 12.10 37.43 -3.29
CA THR A 232 12.65 38.56 -2.52
C THR A 232 13.17 38.13 -1.16
N GLN A 233 12.71 36.98 -0.65
CA GLN A 233 13.08 36.41 0.64
C GLN A 233 13.29 34.90 0.51
N TYR A 234 14.18 34.38 1.34
CA TYR A 234 14.50 32.96 1.43
C TYR A 234 14.48 32.55 2.90
N GLU A 235 14.06 31.32 3.15
CA GLU A 235 14.07 30.72 4.49
C GLU A 235 14.95 29.47 4.50
N THR A 236 15.68 29.27 5.60
CA THR A 236 16.44 28.03 5.81
C THR A 236 15.57 27.00 6.51
N ILE A 237 15.30 25.89 5.84
CA ILE A 237 14.55 24.76 6.38
C ILE A 237 15.43 23.50 6.42
N PRO A 238 15.09 22.50 7.26
CA PRO A 238 15.71 21.19 7.18
C PRO A 238 15.44 20.52 5.82
N LEU A 239 16.41 19.75 5.32
CA LEU A 239 16.20 18.81 4.21
C LEU A 239 15.44 17.58 4.75
N ASP A 240 14.15 17.76 4.99
CA ASP A 240 13.21 16.76 5.50
C ASP A 240 12.16 16.39 4.44
N ASP A 241 11.11 15.67 4.84
CA ASP A 241 10.02 15.28 3.92
C ASP A 241 9.24 16.49 3.39
N ARG A 242 9.25 17.63 4.09
CA ARG A 242 8.61 18.87 3.62
C ARG A 242 9.38 19.45 2.45
N PHE A 243 10.71 19.47 2.52
CA PHE A 243 11.54 19.88 1.39
C PHE A 243 11.40 18.93 0.20
N LEU A 244 11.43 17.61 0.43
CA LEU A 244 11.24 16.64 -0.64
C LEU A 244 9.84 16.75 -1.29
N LEU A 245 8.81 17.03 -0.50
CA LEU A 245 7.46 17.29 -1.01
C LEU A 245 7.42 18.57 -1.85
N LEU A 246 8.09 19.64 -1.41
CA LEU A 246 8.22 20.88 -2.17
C LEU A 246 8.97 20.66 -3.49
N LEU A 247 10.04 19.86 -3.48
CA LEU A 247 10.75 19.49 -4.71
C LEU A 247 9.85 18.72 -5.67
N ARG A 248 9.14 17.69 -5.21
CA ARG A 248 8.19 16.93 -6.04
C ARG A 248 7.10 17.83 -6.62
N TYR A 249 6.62 18.79 -5.82
CA TYR A 249 5.67 19.79 -6.29
C TYR A 249 6.25 20.65 -7.42
N ASN A 250 7.51 21.10 -7.29
CA ASN A 250 8.19 21.92 -8.29
C ASN A 250 8.61 21.18 -9.55
N LEU A 251 8.98 19.92 -9.41
CA LEU A 251 9.56 19.11 -10.47
C LEU A 251 8.52 18.23 -11.18
N GLN A 252 7.30 18.11 -10.64
CA GLN A 252 6.24 17.23 -11.15
C GLN A 252 6.77 15.78 -11.34
N ASP A 253 6.41 15.11 -12.44
CA ASP A 253 6.87 13.76 -12.79
C ASP A 253 8.30 13.72 -13.35
N LYS A 254 8.94 14.88 -13.55
CA LYS A 254 10.26 14.94 -14.21
C LYS A 254 11.42 14.41 -13.38
N VAL A 255 11.28 14.36 -12.05
CA VAL A 255 12.40 14.02 -11.14
C VAL A 255 11.99 13.05 -10.02
N GLY A 256 10.86 12.35 -10.18
CA GLY A 256 10.38 11.36 -9.21
C GLY A 256 11.16 10.04 -9.16
N GLN A 257 12.11 9.82 -10.09
CA GLN A 257 12.83 8.54 -10.26
C GLN A 257 14.35 8.63 -10.05
N GLY A 258 14.89 9.80 -9.67
CA GLY A 258 16.33 9.99 -9.46
C GLY A 258 16.85 9.25 -8.22
N ASN A 259 18.06 8.70 -8.32
CA ASN A 259 18.73 7.99 -7.23
C ASN A 259 18.96 8.89 -6.00
N THR A 260 19.13 10.20 -6.18
CA THR A 260 19.36 11.16 -5.09
C THR A 260 18.21 11.19 -4.08
N ILE A 261 16.95 11.30 -4.54
CA ILE A 261 15.79 11.35 -3.63
C ILE A 261 15.64 10.02 -2.89
N SER A 262 15.80 8.90 -3.59
CA SER A 262 15.72 7.56 -2.99
C SER A 262 16.76 7.37 -1.88
N LEU A 263 18.02 7.71 -2.15
CA LEU A 263 19.12 7.62 -1.19
C LEU A 263 18.91 8.55 0.02
N LEU A 264 18.47 9.80 -0.20
CA LEU A 264 18.18 10.75 0.88
C LEU A 264 17.00 10.29 1.75
N SER A 265 15.93 9.75 1.14
CA SER A 265 14.81 9.16 1.86
C SER A 265 15.24 7.96 2.70
N LYS A 266 16.00 7.02 2.10
CA LYS A 266 16.50 5.85 2.80
C LYS A 266 17.41 6.23 3.98
N ASN A 267 18.33 7.16 3.75
CA ASN A 267 19.20 7.67 4.82
C ASN A 267 18.40 8.28 5.98
N ARG A 268 17.34 9.04 5.68
CA ARG A 268 16.47 9.60 6.72
C ARG A 268 15.78 8.51 7.54
N GLU A 269 15.26 7.46 6.92
CA GLU A 269 14.63 6.34 7.62
C GLU A 269 15.58 5.70 8.63
N GLU A 270 16.85 5.48 8.24
CA GLU A 270 17.85 4.88 9.13
C GLU A 270 18.21 5.80 10.30
N TYR A 271 18.41 7.10 10.06
CA TYR A 271 18.64 8.06 11.16
C TYR A 271 17.41 8.19 12.07
N GLN A 272 16.18 8.14 11.54
CA GLN A 272 14.94 8.17 12.32
C GLN A 272 14.80 6.94 13.21
N LYS A 273 15.20 5.76 12.72
CA LYS A 273 15.21 4.52 13.52
C LYS A 273 16.08 4.68 14.77
N ILE A 274 17.29 5.22 14.62
CA ILE A 274 18.20 5.46 15.74
C ILE A 274 17.68 6.58 16.66
N ASN A 275 17.17 7.67 16.07
CA ASN A 275 16.57 8.77 16.84
C ASN A 275 15.40 8.31 17.70
N GLY A 276 14.55 7.40 17.19
CA GLY A 276 13.43 6.86 17.95
C GLY A 276 13.89 6.10 19.20
N ILE A 277 15.02 5.38 19.14
CA ILE A 277 15.59 4.68 20.30
C ILE A 277 16.14 5.70 21.30
N LEU A 278 16.95 6.65 20.85
CA LEU A 278 17.55 7.68 21.70
C LEU A 278 16.48 8.57 22.37
N THR A 279 15.42 8.92 21.65
CA THR A 279 14.27 9.68 22.17
C THR A 279 13.56 8.90 23.28
N ASN A 280 13.33 7.60 23.12
CA ASN A 280 12.73 6.77 24.17
C ASN A 280 13.64 6.61 25.40
N LEU A 281 14.94 6.86 25.25
CA LEU A 281 15.92 6.88 26.34
C LEU A 281 16.10 8.29 26.95
N GLY A 282 15.32 9.28 26.53
CA GLY A 282 15.36 10.65 27.06
C GLY A 282 16.34 11.60 26.36
N SER A 283 17.07 11.13 25.34
CA SER A 283 17.94 11.99 24.51
C SER A 283 17.16 12.55 23.34
N HIS A 284 17.21 13.87 23.15
CA HIS A 284 16.50 14.55 22.07
C HIS A 284 17.47 14.89 20.94
N SER A 285 16.99 15.00 19.69
CA SER A 285 17.68 15.60 18.54
C SER A 285 18.81 14.82 17.83
N PHE A 286 18.63 13.50 17.64
CA PHE A 286 19.50 12.76 16.72
C PHE A 286 18.96 12.83 15.28
N GLY A 287 19.81 13.24 14.33
CA GLY A 287 19.44 13.33 12.92
C GLY A 287 20.54 13.95 12.09
N THR A 288 20.38 13.93 10.77
CA THR A 288 21.37 14.53 9.86
C THR A 288 21.38 16.05 9.90
N ASN A 289 20.27 16.69 10.29
CA ASN A 289 20.14 18.15 10.43
C ASN A 289 20.67 18.94 9.21
N ILE A 290 20.57 18.35 8.03
CA ILE A 290 20.92 18.99 6.76
C ILE A 290 20.01 20.19 6.57
N LYS A 291 20.58 21.32 6.12
CA LYS A 291 19.83 22.55 5.89
C LYS A 291 19.85 22.93 4.41
N VAL A 292 18.73 23.44 3.95
CA VAL A 292 18.52 23.95 2.59
C VAL A 292 17.81 25.30 2.67
N LYS A 293 17.99 26.13 1.65
CA LYS A 293 17.27 27.40 1.49
C LYS A 293 16.18 27.23 0.46
N VAL A 294 15.00 27.75 0.76
CA VAL A 294 13.84 27.76 -0.13
C VAL A 294 13.28 29.18 -0.27
N PRO A 295 12.66 29.52 -1.41
CA PRO A 295 11.90 30.75 -1.57
C PRO A 295 10.83 30.92 -0.48
N LEU A 296 10.67 32.13 0.05
CA LEU A 296 9.62 32.46 1.02
C LEU A 296 8.60 33.44 0.42
N PHE A 297 7.35 33.00 0.33
CA PHE A 297 6.18 33.76 -0.06
C PHE A 297 5.28 33.94 1.17
N ALA A 298 5.57 34.97 1.96
CA ALA A 298 4.87 35.23 3.22
C ALA A 298 3.36 35.34 3.02
N LEU A 299 2.60 34.56 3.81
CA LEU A 299 1.14 34.58 3.78
C LEU A 299 0.58 35.53 4.83
N ASP A 300 -0.40 36.34 4.42
CA ASP A 300 -1.15 37.18 5.35
C ASP A 300 -2.19 36.37 6.17
N SER A 301 -2.79 37.03 7.15
CA SER A 301 -3.77 36.38 8.05
C SER A 301 -5.06 35.93 7.36
N LEU A 302 -5.45 36.60 6.26
CA LEU A 302 -6.62 36.22 5.48
C LEU A 302 -6.32 34.97 4.64
N GLN A 303 -5.16 34.93 3.98
CA GLN A 303 -4.69 33.79 3.22
C GLN A 303 -4.57 32.54 4.09
N LYS A 304 -3.98 32.65 5.30
CA LYS A 304 -3.89 31.51 6.24
C LYS A 304 -5.26 30.96 6.62
N ARG A 305 -6.25 31.83 6.89
CA ARG A 305 -7.64 31.41 7.16
C ARG A 305 -8.30 30.76 5.94
N THR A 306 -8.07 31.29 4.75
CA THR A 306 -8.54 30.67 3.49
C THR A 306 -7.95 29.27 3.30
N LEU A 307 -6.66 29.08 3.60
CA LEU A 307 -6.02 27.75 3.54
C LEU A 307 -6.69 26.75 4.50
N GLU A 308 -6.89 27.17 5.74
CA GLU A 308 -7.54 26.35 6.77
C GLU A 308 -8.97 25.95 6.36
N ARG A 309 -9.80 26.90 5.93
CA ARG A 309 -11.18 26.64 5.49
C ARG A 309 -11.22 25.69 4.30
N THR A 310 -10.37 25.91 3.29
CA THR A 310 -10.26 25.03 2.12
C THR A 310 -9.91 23.60 2.56
N SER A 311 -8.94 23.44 3.46
CA SER A 311 -8.57 22.11 3.98
C SER A 311 -9.71 21.45 4.75
N ILE A 312 -10.53 22.21 5.49
CA ILE A 312 -11.70 21.69 6.21
C ILE A 312 -12.76 21.21 5.23
N HIS A 313 -13.08 22.00 4.19
CA HIS A 313 -14.06 21.61 3.17
C HIS A 313 -13.62 20.34 2.44
N LEU A 314 -12.35 20.27 2.01
CA LEU A 314 -11.81 19.08 1.34
C LEU A 314 -11.91 17.83 2.21
N LYS A 315 -11.59 17.95 3.51
CA LYS A 315 -11.69 16.83 4.45
C LYS A 315 -13.14 16.35 4.57
N LYS A 316 -14.09 17.25 4.80
CA LYS A 316 -15.51 16.90 4.92
C LYS A 316 -16.07 16.28 3.64
N ALA A 317 -15.76 16.88 2.49
CA ALA A 317 -16.19 16.37 1.19
C ALA A 317 -15.64 14.95 0.93
N SER A 318 -14.36 14.71 1.27
CA SER A 318 -13.73 13.39 1.12
C SER A 318 -14.34 12.35 2.08
N GLU A 319 -14.70 12.74 3.31
CA GLU A 319 -15.38 11.86 4.26
C GLU A 319 -16.78 11.47 3.76
N LEU A 320 -17.55 12.42 3.25
CA LEU A 320 -18.87 12.16 2.66
C LEU A 320 -18.78 11.29 1.40
N SER A 321 -17.85 11.61 0.49
CA SER A 321 -17.53 10.82 -0.71
C SER A 321 -17.24 9.37 -0.33
N LYS A 322 -16.37 9.15 0.66
CA LYS A 322 -16.05 7.81 1.16
C LYS A 322 -17.28 7.09 1.68
N THR A 323 -18.09 7.75 2.52
CA THR A 323 -19.33 7.16 3.06
C THR A 323 -20.28 6.71 1.96
N ILE A 324 -20.52 7.54 0.93
CA ILE A 324 -21.36 7.18 -0.22
C ILE A 324 -20.76 5.99 -0.96
N ARG A 325 -19.47 6.05 -1.31
CA ARG A 325 -18.83 5.06 -2.20
C ARG A 325 -18.61 3.70 -1.55
N SER A 326 -18.33 3.68 -0.24
CA SER A 326 -18.12 2.44 0.52
C SER A 326 -19.40 1.84 1.09
N ASN A 327 -20.57 2.43 0.85
CA ASN A 327 -21.82 1.86 1.35
C ASN A 327 -22.29 0.72 0.44
N ASN A 328 -22.25 -0.51 0.97
CA ASN A 328 -22.64 -1.72 0.24
C ASN A 328 -24.12 -1.72 -0.15
N HIS A 329 -24.99 -1.35 0.78
CA HIS A 329 -26.42 -1.31 0.52
C HIS A 329 -26.77 -0.36 -0.63
N LEU A 330 -26.15 0.83 -0.65
CA LEU A 330 -26.28 1.78 -1.77
C LEU A 330 -25.71 1.20 -3.07
N ASN A 331 -24.57 0.50 -3.02
CA ASN A 331 -24.00 -0.18 -4.20
C ASN A 331 -24.91 -1.26 -4.78
N ILE A 332 -25.79 -1.85 -3.95
CA ILE A 332 -26.85 -2.75 -4.43
C ILE A 332 -28.02 -1.93 -5.00
N ILE A 333 -28.55 -0.95 -4.25
CA ILE A 333 -29.70 -0.15 -4.66
C ILE A 333 -29.48 0.54 -6.01
N ARG A 334 -28.30 1.12 -6.22
CA ARG A 334 -27.98 1.87 -7.44
C ARG A 334 -27.99 1.02 -8.71
N ARG A 335 -28.02 -0.31 -8.61
CA ARG A 335 -28.09 -1.18 -9.80
C ARG A 335 -29.47 -1.14 -10.45
N THR A 336 -30.51 -0.77 -9.70
CA THR A 336 -31.90 -0.76 -10.17
C THR A 336 -32.59 0.59 -10.01
N ASP A 337 -32.14 1.40 -9.05
CA ASP A 337 -32.63 2.75 -8.85
C ASP A 337 -31.80 3.75 -9.67
N THR A 338 -32.40 4.29 -10.73
CA THR A 338 -31.73 5.20 -11.67
C THR A 338 -31.28 6.49 -11.01
N ASP A 339 -32.01 6.98 -10.01
CA ASP A 339 -31.74 8.22 -9.31
C ASP A 339 -30.59 8.03 -8.32
N ALA A 340 -30.58 6.90 -7.60
CA ALA A 340 -29.46 6.52 -6.74
C ALA A 340 -28.18 6.31 -7.55
N ASN A 341 -28.27 5.69 -8.74
CA ASN A 341 -27.12 5.52 -9.63
C ASN A 341 -26.61 6.84 -10.20
N TYR A 342 -27.53 7.75 -10.56
CA TYR A 342 -27.18 9.08 -11.03
C TYR A 342 -26.39 9.83 -9.95
N LEU A 343 -26.94 9.93 -8.74
CA LEU A 343 -26.30 10.62 -7.61
C LEU A 343 -24.97 9.98 -7.20
N TYR A 344 -24.89 8.65 -7.21
CA TYR A 344 -23.62 7.93 -7.00
C TYR A 344 -22.59 8.32 -8.07
N SER A 345 -22.98 8.32 -9.35
CA SER A 345 -22.08 8.66 -10.47
C SER A 345 -21.63 10.12 -10.42
N VAL A 346 -22.52 11.04 -9.99
CA VAL A 346 -22.15 12.44 -9.72
C VAL A 346 -21.10 12.51 -8.61
N SER A 347 -21.26 11.73 -7.53
CA SER A 347 -20.28 11.70 -6.44
C SER A 347 -18.90 11.21 -6.91
N GLU A 348 -18.85 10.22 -7.81
CA GLU A 348 -17.59 9.79 -8.42
C GLU A 348 -16.95 10.87 -9.28
N LYS A 349 -17.77 11.64 -10.01
CA LYS A 349 -17.27 12.78 -10.77
C LYS A 349 -16.74 13.89 -9.89
N ILE A 350 -17.41 14.23 -8.79
CA ILE A 350 -16.89 15.22 -7.84
C ILE A 350 -15.57 14.73 -7.21
N GLU A 351 -15.47 13.45 -6.83
CA GLU A 351 -14.20 12.90 -6.33
C GLU A 351 -13.09 13.08 -7.36
N SER A 352 -13.31 12.64 -8.61
CA SER A 352 -12.27 12.64 -9.65
C SER A 352 -11.90 14.03 -10.19
N GLU A 353 -12.86 14.95 -10.31
CA GLU A 353 -12.64 16.26 -10.95
C GLU A 353 -12.39 17.39 -9.95
N PHE A 354 -12.81 17.25 -8.69
CA PHE A 354 -12.66 18.29 -7.67
C PHE A 354 -11.71 17.85 -6.55
N LEU A 355 -11.94 16.68 -5.94
CA LEU A 355 -11.25 16.28 -4.71
C LEU A 355 -9.87 15.67 -4.98
N ASP A 356 -9.77 14.76 -5.95
CA ASP A 356 -8.52 14.11 -6.36
C ASP A 356 -7.43 15.12 -6.75
N PRO A 357 -7.70 16.12 -7.62
CA PRO A 357 -6.71 17.13 -7.97
C PRO A 357 -6.29 17.97 -6.75
N MET A 358 -7.24 18.25 -5.85
CA MET A 358 -7.02 19.01 -4.61
C MET A 358 -6.31 18.22 -3.50
N LYS A 359 -6.00 16.93 -3.69
CA LYS A 359 -5.16 16.16 -2.74
C LYS A 359 -3.77 16.77 -2.59
N ILE A 360 -3.23 17.40 -3.65
CA ILE A 360 -1.97 18.14 -3.58
C ILE A 360 -2.10 19.29 -2.58
N TYR A 361 -3.18 20.08 -2.68
CA TYR A 361 -3.46 21.17 -1.75
C TYR A 361 -3.47 20.70 -0.29
N ALA A 362 -4.21 19.61 0.00
CA ALA A 362 -4.28 19.04 1.34
C ALA A 362 -2.89 18.62 1.85
N LYS A 363 -2.07 17.99 1.01
CA LYS A 363 -0.68 17.61 1.35
C LYS A 363 0.19 18.83 1.65
N LEU A 364 0.12 19.88 0.83
CA LEU A 364 0.87 21.13 1.04
C LEU A 364 0.48 21.80 2.37
N TYR A 365 -0.81 21.77 2.72
CA TYR A 365 -1.33 22.35 3.97
C TYR A 365 -0.86 21.57 5.20
N GLN A 366 -1.06 20.25 5.20
CA GLN A 366 -0.70 19.38 6.31
C GLN A 366 0.80 19.42 6.63
N ASN A 367 1.64 19.62 5.61
CA ASN A 367 3.10 19.70 5.75
C ASN A 367 3.61 21.14 5.97
N GLN A 368 2.72 22.13 6.09
CA GLN A 368 3.06 23.53 6.35
C GLN A 368 4.05 24.12 5.31
N ILE A 369 3.86 23.80 4.02
CA ILE A 369 4.77 24.24 2.95
C ILE A 369 4.19 25.28 1.99
N PHE A 370 2.96 25.76 2.22
CA PHE A 370 2.33 26.78 1.37
C PHE A 370 3.12 28.10 1.30
N GLU A 371 3.83 28.46 2.36
CA GLU A 371 4.69 29.65 2.39
C GLU A 371 5.92 29.52 1.47
N PHE A 372 6.21 28.33 0.94
CA PHE A 372 7.33 28.07 0.03
C PHE A 372 6.87 27.77 -1.41
N VAL A 373 5.57 27.84 -1.66
CA VAL A 373 4.95 27.56 -2.97
C VAL A 373 4.65 28.87 -3.67
N GLU A 374 5.08 28.98 -4.93
CA GLU A 374 4.78 30.16 -5.74
C GLU A 374 3.27 30.25 -6.04
N PRO A 375 2.57 31.31 -5.59
CA PRO A 375 1.11 31.37 -5.67
C PRO A 375 0.54 31.26 -7.10
N THR A 376 1.26 31.79 -8.09
CA THR A 376 0.87 31.80 -9.51
C THR A 376 0.84 30.40 -10.13
N THR A 377 1.63 29.46 -9.60
CA THR A 377 1.77 28.10 -10.14
C THR A 377 0.72 27.14 -9.57
N LEU A 378 0.05 27.51 -8.48
CA LEU A 378 -0.79 26.62 -7.70
C LEU A 378 -1.98 26.08 -8.49
N GLU A 379 -2.71 26.95 -9.20
CA GLU A 379 -3.88 26.55 -9.98
C GLU A 379 -3.52 25.54 -11.06
N GLY A 380 -2.53 25.85 -11.91
CA GLY A 380 -2.15 24.98 -13.03
C GLY A 380 -1.56 23.64 -12.56
N ARG A 381 -1.04 23.57 -11.34
CA ARG A 381 -0.54 22.33 -10.74
C ARG A 381 -1.63 21.48 -10.11
N ILE A 382 -2.65 22.11 -9.54
CA ILE A 382 -3.81 21.38 -9.02
C ILE A 382 -4.68 20.90 -10.19
N PHE A 383 -4.95 21.77 -11.17
CA PHE A 383 -5.85 21.49 -12.28
C PHE A 383 -5.14 21.59 -13.65
N PRO A 384 -4.26 20.63 -14.00
CA PRO A 384 -3.49 20.68 -15.25
C PRO A 384 -4.38 20.60 -16.50
N GLY A 385 -5.54 19.93 -16.41
CA GLY A 385 -6.56 19.86 -17.47
C GLY A 385 -7.55 21.03 -17.50
N GLY A 386 -7.38 22.02 -16.63
CA GLY A 386 -8.36 23.08 -16.38
C GLY A 386 -9.25 22.79 -15.18
N LYS A 387 -9.89 23.85 -14.65
CA LYS A 387 -10.79 23.75 -13.49
C LYS A 387 -12.04 22.95 -13.84
N PRO A 388 -12.63 22.27 -12.85
CA PRO A 388 -13.94 21.67 -13.03
C PRO A 388 -15.01 22.73 -13.29
N ASP A 389 -16.06 22.35 -14.02
CA ASP A 389 -17.27 23.15 -14.21
C ASP A 389 -18.22 22.91 -13.02
N LYS A 390 -19.06 23.90 -12.70
CA LYS A 390 -20.15 23.72 -11.73
C LYS A 390 -21.21 22.75 -12.26
N SER A 391 -21.40 22.70 -13.58
CA SER A 391 -22.30 21.78 -14.27
C SER A 391 -21.60 20.44 -14.50
N ILE A 392 -21.98 19.43 -13.73
CA ILE A 392 -21.34 18.10 -13.74
C ILE A 392 -22.12 17.17 -14.66
N GLN A 393 -21.55 16.87 -15.82
CA GLN A 393 -22.16 15.96 -16.79
C GLN A 393 -21.75 14.51 -16.51
N VAL A 394 -22.74 13.64 -16.33
CA VAL A 394 -22.53 12.18 -16.18
C VAL A 394 -22.89 11.47 -17.48
N MET A 395 -22.06 10.51 -17.91
CA MET A 395 -22.35 9.70 -19.10
C MET A 395 -23.61 8.85 -18.88
N GLY A 396 -24.49 8.79 -19.88
CA GLY A 396 -25.75 8.05 -19.81
C GLY A 396 -26.94 8.84 -19.26
N TYR A 397 -26.71 10.06 -18.77
CA TYR A 397 -27.76 10.94 -18.25
C TYR A 397 -27.86 12.23 -19.07
N LYS A 398 -29.08 12.72 -19.31
CA LYS A 398 -29.32 13.90 -20.16
C LYS A 398 -29.16 15.22 -19.40
N GLU A 399 -29.49 15.24 -18.12
CA GLU A 399 -29.44 16.44 -17.30
C GLU A 399 -28.13 16.45 -16.50
N PRO A 400 -27.37 17.56 -16.53
CA PRO A 400 -26.20 17.70 -15.69
C PRO A 400 -26.60 17.97 -14.24
N PHE A 401 -25.74 17.60 -13.31
CA PHE A 401 -25.90 17.95 -11.91
C PHE A 401 -25.37 19.36 -11.65
N GLN A 402 -26.16 20.16 -10.94
CA GLN A 402 -25.75 21.46 -10.47
C GLN A 402 -26.42 21.73 -9.12
N LEU A 403 -25.67 22.31 -8.16
CA LEU A 403 -26.27 22.76 -6.90
C LEU A 403 -27.32 23.84 -7.15
N PRO A 404 -28.43 23.89 -6.39
CA PRO A 404 -29.46 24.91 -6.52
C PRO A 404 -28.93 26.36 -6.50
N ASP A 405 -27.92 26.63 -5.68
CA ASP A 405 -27.30 27.96 -5.53
C ASP A 405 -25.93 28.06 -6.23
N ALA A 406 -25.70 27.27 -7.29
CA ALA A 406 -24.42 27.22 -7.98
C ALA A 406 -23.93 28.57 -8.52
N ASP A 407 -24.83 29.50 -8.88
CA ASP A 407 -24.46 30.84 -9.33
C ASP A 407 -23.75 31.68 -8.26
N GLY A 408 -23.94 31.35 -6.97
CA GLY A 408 -23.26 32.01 -5.84
C GLY A 408 -21.76 31.73 -5.77
N PHE A 409 -21.29 30.69 -6.45
CA PHE A 409 -19.88 30.29 -6.44
C PHE A 409 -19.09 31.03 -7.52
N ASN A 410 -17.84 31.39 -7.25
CA ASN A 410 -16.98 32.00 -8.26
C ASN A 410 -15.73 31.17 -8.53
N PHE A 411 -15.70 30.50 -9.68
CA PHE A 411 -14.55 29.71 -10.14
C PHE A 411 -13.58 30.53 -11.02
N ALA A 412 -13.87 31.81 -11.26
CA ALA A 412 -13.00 32.70 -12.03
C ALA A 412 -11.79 33.17 -11.22
N GLY A 413 -10.67 33.41 -11.92
CA GLY A 413 -9.41 33.88 -11.33
C GLY A 413 -8.56 32.76 -10.72
N SER A 414 -7.34 33.09 -10.31
CA SER A 414 -6.30 32.13 -9.88
C SER A 414 -5.83 32.27 -8.43
N SER A 415 -6.73 32.72 -7.56
CA SER A 415 -6.42 32.98 -6.16
C SER A 415 -6.78 31.79 -5.25
N LEU A 416 -6.22 31.80 -4.03
CA LEU A 416 -6.60 30.88 -2.96
C LEU A 416 -8.11 30.89 -2.67
N THR A 417 -8.77 32.04 -2.88
CA THR A 417 -10.22 32.17 -2.73
C THR A 417 -10.99 31.36 -3.77
N THR A 418 -10.49 31.25 -5.00
CA THR A 418 -11.10 30.42 -6.04
C THR A 418 -11.03 28.94 -5.65
N LEU A 419 -9.88 28.49 -5.14
CA LEU A 419 -9.71 27.12 -4.64
C LEU A 419 -10.62 26.83 -3.44
N GLU A 420 -10.80 27.81 -2.56
CA GLU A 420 -11.76 27.72 -1.45
C GLU A 420 -13.19 27.53 -1.97
N GLN A 421 -13.62 28.31 -2.96
CA GLN A 421 -14.95 28.21 -3.57
C GLN A 421 -15.17 26.84 -4.25
N ILE A 422 -14.17 26.32 -4.96
CA ILE A 422 -14.22 24.98 -5.57
C ILE A 422 -14.37 23.91 -4.47
N SER A 423 -13.58 24.00 -3.39
CA SER A 423 -13.66 23.05 -2.28
C SER A 423 -15.01 23.10 -1.54
N LEU A 424 -15.57 24.30 -1.36
CA LEU A 424 -16.86 24.50 -0.73
C LEU A 424 -17.98 23.94 -1.62
N TYR A 425 -17.94 24.20 -2.92
CA TYR A 425 -18.90 23.65 -3.88
C TYR A 425 -18.89 22.11 -3.85
N ALA A 426 -17.71 21.49 -3.83
CA ALA A 426 -17.58 20.05 -3.73
C ALA A 426 -18.16 19.50 -2.42
N TYR A 427 -17.89 20.17 -1.29
CA TYR A 427 -18.46 19.80 0.01
C TYR A 427 -19.99 19.90 0.03
N GLU A 428 -20.56 21.04 -0.37
CA GLU A 428 -22.01 21.25 -0.39
C GLU A 428 -22.69 20.31 -1.39
N SER A 429 -22.04 19.99 -2.52
CA SER A 429 -22.56 19.02 -3.48
C SER A 429 -22.61 17.61 -2.87
N MET A 430 -21.56 17.20 -2.17
CA MET A 430 -21.53 15.91 -1.45
C MET A 430 -22.55 15.87 -0.31
N GLU A 431 -22.75 16.96 0.42
CA GLU A 431 -23.74 17.05 1.48
C GLU A 431 -25.17 16.98 0.92
N TYR A 432 -25.43 17.67 -0.19
CA TYR A 432 -26.70 17.58 -0.92
C TYR A 432 -26.96 16.14 -1.40
N ILE A 433 -25.98 15.51 -2.06
CA ILE A 433 -26.10 14.11 -2.51
C ILE A 433 -26.36 13.17 -1.32
N MET A 434 -25.62 13.33 -0.23
CA MET A 434 -25.82 12.56 1.00
C MET A 434 -27.25 12.72 1.53
N SER A 435 -27.80 13.93 1.53
CA SER A 435 -29.18 14.20 1.97
C SER A 435 -30.23 13.53 1.09
N GLN A 436 -29.97 13.40 -0.22
CA GLN A 436 -30.88 12.71 -1.15
C GLN A 436 -30.77 11.19 -1.03
N LEU A 437 -29.63 10.69 -0.54
CA LEU A 437 -29.38 9.27 -0.36
C LEU A 437 -29.62 8.80 1.08
N SER A 438 -29.90 9.69 2.04
CA SER A 438 -29.97 9.36 3.48
C SER A 438 -30.93 8.21 3.78
N ASP A 439 -32.09 8.20 3.14
CA ASP A 439 -33.12 7.17 3.36
C ASP A 439 -32.71 5.81 2.75
N LYS A 440 -31.70 5.81 1.89
CA LYS A 440 -31.11 4.65 1.20
C LYS A 440 -29.80 4.18 1.85
N LEU A 441 -29.34 4.86 2.89
CA LEU A 441 -28.11 4.57 3.64
C LEU A 441 -28.47 4.00 5.02
N SER A 442 -28.96 2.75 5.09
CA SER A 442 -29.35 2.15 6.37
C SER A 442 -28.12 1.87 7.26
N ASP A 443 -28.07 2.44 8.46
CA ASP A 443 -26.90 2.43 9.35
C ASP A 443 -27.16 1.79 10.74
N ASP A 444 -28.08 0.84 10.85
CA ASP A 444 -28.44 0.22 12.14
C ASP A 444 -27.54 -0.95 12.59
N VAL A 445 -27.34 -1.09 13.90
CA VAL A 445 -26.31 -1.95 14.52
C VAL A 445 -26.56 -3.48 14.43
N GLN A 446 -27.71 -3.94 13.91
CA GLN A 446 -27.95 -5.36 13.57
C GLN A 446 -27.23 -5.83 12.28
N ILE A 447 -26.45 -4.93 11.66
CA ILE A 447 -25.99 -5.03 10.28
C ILE A 447 -24.69 -5.82 10.09
N GLN A 448 -23.92 -6.28 11.10
CA GLN A 448 -22.62 -6.92 10.79
C GLN A 448 -22.75 -8.17 9.88
N SER A 449 -23.68 -9.08 10.18
CA SER A 449 -23.96 -10.24 9.33
C SER A 449 -24.56 -9.84 7.96
N LEU A 450 -25.37 -8.78 7.92
CA LEU A 450 -25.91 -8.24 6.67
C LEU A 450 -24.83 -7.55 5.83
N LYS A 451 -23.88 -6.84 6.43
CA LYS A 451 -22.73 -6.20 5.78
C LYS A 451 -21.82 -7.24 5.14
N GLU A 452 -21.51 -8.31 5.87
CA GLU A 452 -20.73 -9.44 5.35
C GLU A 452 -21.47 -10.12 4.18
N LEU A 453 -22.76 -10.36 4.34
CA LEU A 453 -23.59 -10.92 3.28
C LEU A 453 -23.66 -10.00 2.05
N GLU A 454 -23.84 -8.70 2.24
CA GLU A 454 -23.88 -7.72 1.14
C GLU A 454 -22.53 -7.59 0.44
N ASN A 455 -21.41 -7.66 1.18
CA ASN A 455 -20.08 -7.76 0.59
C ASN A 455 -19.97 -8.97 -0.33
N ASP A 456 -20.41 -10.14 0.16
CA ASP A 456 -20.40 -11.38 -0.62
C ASP A 456 -21.29 -11.27 -1.87
N LEU A 457 -22.53 -10.77 -1.71
CA LEU A 457 -23.48 -10.58 -2.80
C LEU A 457 -22.93 -9.63 -3.88
N ILE A 458 -22.34 -8.51 -3.48
CA ILE A 458 -21.69 -7.57 -4.41
C ILE A 458 -20.53 -8.25 -5.12
N SER A 459 -19.63 -8.91 -4.37
CA SER A 459 -18.43 -9.56 -4.92
C SER A 459 -18.77 -10.65 -5.93
N ILE A 460 -19.78 -11.48 -5.64
CA ILE A 460 -20.21 -12.54 -6.57
C ILE A 460 -20.81 -11.90 -7.83
N ASN A 461 -21.63 -10.87 -7.67
CA ASN A 461 -22.29 -10.22 -8.80
C ASN A 461 -21.33 -9.45 -9.71
N THR A 462 -20.35 -8.73 -9.16
CA THR A 462 -19.29 -8.12 -10.00
C THR A 462 -18.44 -9.17 -10.69
N GLY A 463 -18.23 -10.34 -10.07
CA GLY A 463 -17.61 -11.49 -10.72
C GLY A 463 -18.40 -11.99 -11.93
N ILE A 464 -19.72 -12.13 -11.78
CA ILE A 464 -20.65 -12.51 -12.86
C ILE A 464 -20.61 -11.49 -14.00
N GLU A 465 -20.71 -10.18 -13.70
CA GLU A 465 -20.67 -9.12 -14.71
C GLU A 465 -19.35 -9.13 -15.49
N ALA A 466 -18.22 -9.22 -14.80
CA ALA A 466 -16.91 -9.28 -15.43
C ALA A 466 -16.75 -10.51 -16.35
N GLN A 467 -17.26 -11.67 -15.93
CA GLN A 467 -17.26 -12.87 -16.77
C GLN A 467 -18.13 -12.69 -18.02
N ILE A 468 -19.35 -12.17 -17.87
CA ILE A 468 -20.26 -11.92 -18.99
C ILE A 468 -19.63 -10.91 -19.98
N ASP A 469 -19.06 -9.82 -19.49
CA ASP A 469 -18.41 -8.79 -20.31
C ASP A 469 -17.19 -9.34 -21.08
N THR A 470 -16.45 -10.27 -20.47
CA THR A 470 -15.31 -10.94 -21.11
C THR A 470 -15.75 -11.93 -22.20
N LEU A 471 -16.88 -12.60 -22.00
CA LEU A 471 -17.41 -13.63 -22.90
C LEU A 471 -18.22 -13.03 -24.08
N SER A 472 -18.85 -11.87 -23.86
CA SER A 472 -19.71 -11.17 -24.83
C SER A 472 -19.07 -10.91 -26.22
N PRO A 473 -17.78 -10.55 -26.35
CA PRO A 473 -17.13 -10.31 -27.65
C PRO A 473 -16.72 -11.59 -28.38
N MET A 474 -16.68 -12.75 -27.71
CA MET A 474 -16.06 -13.97 -28.22
C MET A 474 -17.04 -15.03 -28.75
N LEU A 475 -18.35 -14.86 -28.57
CA LEU A 475 -19.34 -15.93 -28.77
C LEU A 475 -20.34 -15.66 -29.89
N LEU A 476 -20.90 -16.77 -30.45
CA LEU A 476 -22.01 -16.75 -31.40
C LEU A 476 -23.23 -16.02 -30.81
N VAL A 477 -24.04 -15.38 -31.66
CA VAL A 477 -25.21 -14.53 -31.28
C VAL A 477 -26.11 -15.20 -30.23
N ASP A 478 -26.34 -16.51 -30.35
CA ASP A 478 -27.23 -17.28 -29.47
C ASP A 478 -26.74 -17.39 -28.01
N TYR A 479 -25.43 -17.27 -27.77
CA TYR A 479 -24.86 -17.30 -26.42
C TYR A 479 -24.99 -15.94 -25.72
N GLY A 480 -24.88 -14.84 -26.47
CA GLY A 480 -24.93 -13.48 -25.92
C GLY A 480 -26.28 -13.18 -25.25
N GLU A 481 -27.38 -13.64 -25.83
CA GLU A 481 -28.72 -13.48 -25.26
C GLU A 481 -28.89 -14.28 -23.96
N ALA A 482 -28.38 -15.51 -23.90
CA ALA A 482 -28.40 -16.32 -22.69
C ALA A 482 -27.59 -15.68 -21.55
N TYR A 483 -26.36 -15.21 -21.81
CA TYR A 483 -25.55 -14.53 -20.79
C TYR A 483 -26.16 -13.22 -20.32
N LYS A 484 -26.71 -12.44 -21.25
CA LYS A 484 -27.41 -11.20 -20.90
C LYS A 484 -28.60 -11.47 -19.97
N ASN A 485 -29.43 -12.48 -20.28
CA ASN A 485 -30.54 -12.88 -19.42
C ASN A 485 -30.06 -13.30 -18.01
N LEU A 486 -28.98 -14.09 -17.92
CA LEU A 486 -28.41 -14.51 -16.63
C LEU A 486 -27.94 -13.30 -15.79
N GLY A 487 -27.30 -12.31 -16.41
CA GLY A 487 -26.92 -11.05 -15.76
C GLY A 487 -28.13 -10.22 -15.30
N GLU A 488 -29.18 -10.15 -16.13
CA GLU A 488 -30.43 -9.47 -15.78
C GLU A 488 -31.15 -10.14 -14.59
N ILE A 489 -31.13 -11.47 -14.51
CA ILE A 489 -31.71 -12.21 -13.36
C ILE A 489 -30.96 -11.90 -12.07
N ALA A 490 -29.63 -11.91 -12.11
CA ALA A 490 -28.80 -11.59 -10.94
C ALA A 490 -29.10 -10.18 -10.42
N ASN A 491 -29.15 -9.19 -11.31
CA ASN A 491 -29.49 -7.81 -10.98
C ASN A 491 -30.93 -7.66 -10.47
N ARG A 492 -31.92 -8.34 -11.08
CA ARG A 492 -33.32 -8.31 -10.63
C ARG A 492 -33.48 -8.87 -9.22
N LYS A 493 -32.81 -9.99 -8.89
CA LYS A 493 -32.90 -10.60 -7.55
C LYS A 493 -32.21 -9.74 -6.49
N LEU A 494 -31.09 -9.08 -6.82
CA LEU A 494 -30.45 -8.08 -5.96
C LEU A 494 -31.35 -6.86 -5.70
N ALA A 495 -32.11 -6.43 -6.71
CA ALA A 495 -33.13 -5.38 -6.56
C ALA A 495 -34.18 -5.76 -5.51
N THR A 496 -34.72 -6.98 -5.63
CA THR A 496 -35.68 -7.51 -4.65
C THR A 496 -35.08 -7.55 -3.25
N TYR A 497 -33.82 -7.98 -3.11
CA TYR A 497 -33.12 -7.94 -1.82
C TYR A 497 -33.02 -6.52 -1.24
N ALA A 498 -32.71 -5.52 -2.07
CA ALA A 498 -32.56 -4.14 -1.63
C ALA A 498 -33.85 -3.56 -1.05
N GLU A 499 -35.01 -3.88 -1.64
CA GLU A 499 -36.33 -3.38 -1.23
C GLU A 499 -36.82 -3.96 0.11
N ILE A 500 -36.29 -5.10 0.57
CA ILE A 500 -36.70 -5.71 1.84
C ILE A 500 -36.25 -4.81 3.00
N SER A 501 -37.22 -4.29 3.75
CA SER A 501 -36.97 -3.41 4.91
C SER A 501 -36.78 -4.18 6.22
N ASN A 502 -37.38 -5.37 6.37
CA ASN A 502 -37.29 -6.17 7.59
C ASN A 502 -35.90 -6.86 7.67
N PRO A 503 -35.08 -6.62 8.71
CA PRO A 503 -33.72 -7.17 8.78
C PRO A 503 -33.62 -8.69 8.81
N SER A 504 -34.55 -9.37 9.50
CA SER A 504 -34.54 -10.84 9.60
C SER A 504 -34.91 -11.49 8.27
N GLU A 505 -35.97 -10.98 7.64
CA GLU A 505 -36.40 -11.42 6.31
C GLU A 505 -35.33 -11.12 5.25
N LYS A 506 -34.66 -9.97 5.36
CA LYS A 506 -33.56 -9.58 4.48
C LYS A 506 -32.37 -10.52 4.60
N LEU A 507 -32.00 -10.92 5.82
CA LEU A 507 -30.91 -11.86 6.05
C LEU A 507 -31.23 -13.23 5.45
N ASP A 508 -32.43 -13.77 5.71
CA ASP A 508 -32.86 -15.08 5.20
C ASP A 508 -32.95 -15.07 3.66
N PHE A 509 -33.55 -14.02 3.07
CA PHE A 509 -33.60 -13.86 1.63
C PHE A 509 -32.21 -13.70 1.03
N GLY A 510 -31.33 -12.91 1.65
CA GLY A 510 -29.97 -12.68 1.18
C GLY A 510 -29.10 -13.94 1.21
N GLN A 511 -29.25 -14.81 2.21
CA GLN A 511 -28.53 -16.10 2.25
C GLN A 511 -28.98 -17.02 1.10
N ASN A 512 -30.28 -17.09 0.85
CA ASN A 512 -30.81 -17.83 -0.30
C ASN A 512 -30.35 -17.22 -1.63
N LEU A 513 -30.32 -15.88 -1.71
CA LEU A 513 -29.82 -15.17 -2.87
C LEU A 513 -28.34 -15.45 -3.12
N LYS A 514 -27.51 -15.48 -2.06
CA LYS A 514 -26.09 -15.83 -2.16
C LYS A 514 -25.91 -17.19 -2.81
N SER A 515 -26.60 -18.22 -2.30
CA SER A 515 -26.58 -19.56 -2.92
C SER A 515 -27.01 -19.52 -4.38
N CYS A 516 -28.07 -18.78 -4.70
CA CYS A 516 -28.54 -18.63 -6.07
C CYS A 516 -27.49 -17.99 -7.00
N LEU A 517 -26.81 -16.93 -6.55
CA LEU A 517 -25.77 -16.27 -7.34
C LEU A 517 -24.53 -17.15 -7.50
N GLU A 518 -24.18 -17.96 -6.50
CA GLU A 518 -23.10 -18.96 -6.60
C GLU A 518 -23.45 -20.07 -7.62
N ASP A 519 -24.70 -20.54 -7.62
CA ASP A 519 -25.20 -21.50 -8.60
C ASP A 519 -25.20 -20.93 -10.02
N LEU A 520 -25.63 -19.67 -10.18
CA LEU A 520 -25.59 -18.94 -11.44
C LEU A 520 -24.16 -18.77 -11.96
N ASN A 521 -23.23 -18.34 -11.10
CA ASN A 521 -21.81 -18.18 -11.46
C ASN A 521 -21.18 -19.51 -11.90
N SER A 522 -21.49 -20.59 -11.18
CA SER A 522 -21.06 -21.94 -11.53
C SER A 522 -21.61 -22.39 -12.89
N LEU A 523 -22.86 -22.04 -13.19
CA LEU A 523 -23.50 -22.33 -14.48
C LEU A 523 -22.88 -21.52 -15.63
N ILE A 524 -22.62 -20.23 -15.42
CA ILE A 524 -21.91 -19.37 -16.39
C ILE A 524 -20.55 -19.95 -16.73
N THR A 525 -19.78 -20.36 -15.71
CA THR A 525 -18.47 -20.99 -15.87
C THR A 525 -18.55 -22.33 -16.60
N LEU A 526 -19.60 -23.13 -16.36
CA LEU A 526 -19.80 -24.39 -17.06
C LEU A 526 -20.10 -24.17 -18.55
N VAL A 527 -20.94 -23.17 -18.85
CA VAL A 527 -21.37 -22.86 -20.22
C VAL A 527 -20.23 -22.19 -21.00
N SER A 528 -19.39 -21.38 -20.35
CA SER A 528 -18.23 -20.76 -21.00
C SER A 528 -17.23 -21.79 -21.51
N ASN A 529 -17.18 -22.97 -20.88
CA ASN A 529 -16.31 -24.08 -21.26
C ASN A 529 -16.93 -25.01 -22.33
N PHE A 530 -18.12 -24.70 -22.86
CA PHE A 530 -18.73 -25.51 -23.92
C PHE A 530 -17.85 -25.67 -25.16
N PRO A 531 -17.18 -24.64 -25.70
CA PRO A 531 -16.30 -24.80 -26.86
C PRO A 531 -15.19 -25.84 -26.60
N ASP A 532 -14.49 -25.73 -25.47
CA ASP A 532 -13.43 -26.66 -25.10
C ASP A 532 -13.97 -28.08 -24.91
N LYS A 533 -15.14 -28.22 -24.26
CA LYS A 533 -15.81 -29.50 -24.05
C LYS A 533 -16.31 -30.13 -25.36
N MET A 534 -16.69 -29.31 -26.34
CA MET A 534 -17.04 -29.78 -27.69
C MET A 534 -15.81 -30.29 -28.44
N GLU A 535 -14.68 -29.59 -28.34
CA GLU A 535 -13.41 -30.06 -28.92
C GLU A 535 -12.93 -31.35 -28.25
N GLU A 536 -13.03 -31.45 -26.92
CA GLU A 536 -12.70 -32.66 -26.16
C GLU A 536 -13.53 -33.85 -26.64
N VAL A 537 -14.85 -33.69 -26.75
CA VAL A 537 -15.74 -34.76 -27.24
C VAL A 537 -15.42 -35.09 -28.71
N LYS A 538 -15.19 -34.10 -29.57
CA LYS A 538 -14.85 -34.34 -30.97
C LYS A 538 -13.54 -35.11 -31.11
N SER A 539 -12.51 -34.75 -30.35
CA SER A 539 -11.23 -35.45 -30.28
C SER A 539 -11.41 -36.88 -29.77
N LEU A 540 -12.15 -37.07 -28.66
CA LEU A 540 -12.43 -38.38 -28.09
C LEU A 540 -13.12 -39.34 -29.08
N TYR A 541 -13.96 -38.80 -29.96
CA TYR A 541 -14.71 -39.53 -30.97
C TYR A 541 -14.04 -39.54 -32.35
N THR A 542 -12.76 -39.19 -32.45
CA THR A 542 -11.98 -39.27 -33.69
C THR A 542 -10.96 -40.42 -33.58
N ASP A 543 -10.97 -41.32 -34.56
CA ASP A 543 -10.02 -42.44 -34.65
C ASP A 543 -9.10 -42.28 -35.87
N ASP A 544 -7.85 -42.70 -35.70
CA ASP A 544 -6.88 -42.82 -36.79
C ASP A 544 -7.16 -44.10 -37.59
N ILE A 545 -7.70 -43.93 -38.80
CA ILE A 545 -8.01 -45.04 -39.70
C ILE A 545 -7.05 -45.02 -40.88
N TRP A 546 -6.45 -46.18 -41.16
CA TRP A 546 -5.66 -46.37 -42.36
C TRP A 546 -6.54 -46.26 -43.61
N ASN A 547 -6.30 -45.25 -44.46
CA ASN A 547 -6.98 -45.13 -45.74
C ASN A 547 -6.23 -45.96 -46.80
N PRO A 548 -6.80 -47.11 -47.26
CA PRO A 548 -6.13 -47.98 -48.21
C PRO A 548 -6.00 -47.38 -49.62
N PHE A 549 -6.76 -46.32 -49.94
CA PHE A 549 -6.73 -45.66 -51.24
C PHE A 549 -5.66 -44.56 -51.33
N MET A 550 -5.34 -43.90 -50.21
CA MET A 550 -4.31 -42.86 -50.15
C MET A 550 -2.99 -43.35 -49.52
N ALA A 551 -2.99 -44.56 -48.94
CA ALA A 551 -1.87 -45.12 -48.18
C ALA A 551 -1.37 -44.17 -47.07
N THR A 552 -2.30 -43.49 -46.41
CA THR A 552 -2.04 -42.57 -45.29
C THR A 552 -3.03 -42.85 -44.16
N VAL A 553 -2.61 -42.56 -42.92
CA VAL A 553 -3.52 -42.50 -41.77
C VAL A 553 -4.39 -41.24 -41.93
N MET A 554 -5.70 -41.40 -41.78
CA MET A 554 -6.67 -40.30 -41.81
C MET A 554 -7.56 -40.38 -40.58
N GLU A 555 -7.86 -39.21 -40.03
CA GLU A 555 -8.81 -39.07 -38.93
C GLU A 555 -10.24 -39.30 -39.44
N GLU A 556 -10.96 -40.25 -38.81
CA GLU A 556 -12.39 -40.46 -39.03
C GLU A 556 -13.15 -40.36 -37.71
N GLU A 557 -14.22 -39.56 -37.71
CA GLU A 557 -15.13 -39.46 -36.57
C GLU A 557 -15.98 -40.74 -36.45
N VAL A 558 -15.91 -41.41 -35.31
CA VAL A 558 -16.71 -42.59 -34.98
C VAL A 558 -17.96 -42.20 -34.20
N LYS A 559 -19.02 -42.99 -34.29
CA LYS A 559 -20.33 -42.73 -33.63
C LYS A 559 -20.88 -41.31 -33.90
N LYS A 560 -20.70 -40.79 -35.12
CA LYS A 560 -21.11 -39.44 -35.58
C LYS A 560 -22.50 -39.02 -35.12
N ARG A 561 -23.47 -39.96 -35.04
CA ARG A 561 -24.85 -39.65 -34.60
C ARG A 561 -24.96 -39.22 -33.15
N ILE A 562 -24.06 -39.69 -32.29
CA ILE A 562 -24.00 -39.29 -30.89
C ILE A 562 -23.43 -37.87 -30.79
N VAL A 563 -22.31 -37.61 -31.48
CA VAL A 563 -21.67 -36.29 -31.52
C VAL A 563 -22.59 -35.24 -32.16
N GLU A 564 -23.23 -35.56 -33.28
CA GLU A 564 -24.24 -34.71 -33.94
C GLU A 564 -25.44 -34.40 -33.03
N ALA A 565 -25.95 -35.40 -32.29
CA ALA A 565 -27.06 -35.18 -31.36
C ALA A 565 -26.66 -34.30 -30.17
N TYR A 566 -25.42 -34.44 -29.67
CA TYR A 566 -24.92 -33.59 -28.60
C TYR A 566 -24.71 -32.15 -29.07
N THR A 567 -23.89 -31.96 -30.10
CA THR A 567 -23.48 -30.65 -30.61
C THR A 567 -24.60 -29.90 -31.32
N GLY A 568 -25.44 -30.61 -32.09
CA GLY A 568 -26.47 -30.02 -32.92
C GLY A 568 -27.86 -29.94 -32.29
N ILE A 569 -28.13 -30.66 -31.20
CA ILE A 569 -29.46 -30.67 -30.55
C ILE A 569 -29.36 -30.30 -29.07
N LEU A 570 -28.53 -30.99 -28.28
CA LEU A 570 -28.49 -30.79 -26.82
C LEU A 570 -27.86 -29.45 -26.41
N ILE A 571 -26.72 -29.08 -26.99
CA ILE A 571 -26.06 -27.81 -26.67
C ILE A 571 -26.97 -26.60 -26.99
N PRO A 572 -27.55 -26.47 -28.20
CA PRO A 572 -28.51 -25.40 -28.48
C PRO A 572 -29.71 -25.38 -27.53
N HIS A 573 -30.21 -26.56 -27.13
CA HIS A 573 -31.30 -26.65 -26.15
C HIS A 573 -30.90 -26.14 -24.77
N PHE A 574 -29.69 -26.44 -24.29
CA PHE A 574 -29.21 -25.92 -23.01
C PHE A 574 -29.05 -24.41 -23.06
N ILE A 575 -28.44 -23.86 -24.12
CA ILE A 575 -28.32 -22.39 -24.30
C ILE A 575 -29.70 -21.72 -24.32
N LYS A 576 -30.65 -22.29 -25.06
CA LYS A 576 -32.03 -21.78 -25.11
C LYS A 576 -32.74 -21.86 -23.76
N SER A 577 -32.51 -22.94 -23.00
CA SER A 577 -33.09 -23.09 -21.66
C SER A 577 -32.57 -22.02 -20.70
N LEU A 578 -31.31 -21.58 -20.85
CA LEU A 578 -30.73 -20.49 -20.07
C LEU A 578 -31.34 -19.11 -20.40
N SER A 579 -31.69 -18.88 -21.67
CA SER A 579 -32.41 -17.64 -22.06
C SER A 579 -33.87 -17.60 -21.58
N GLU A 580 -34.47 -18.74 -21.25
CA GLU A 580 -35.88 -18.84 -20.84
C GLU A 580 -36.07 -19.08 -19.33
N THR A 581 -34.99 -19.35 -18.60
CA THR A 581 -35.03 -19.60 -17.15
C THR A 581 -35.19 -18.29 -16.39
N GLU A 582 -36.03 -18.29 -15.35
CA GLU A 582 -36.17 -17.14 -14.44
C GLU A 582 -35.85 -17.46 -12.98
N ASP A 583 -35.67 -18.74 -12.62
CA ASP A 583 -35.60 -19.20 -11.24
C ASP A 583 -34.29 -19.95 -10.91
N CYS A 584 -33.83 -19.75 -9.68
CA CYS A 584 -32.58 -20.28 -9.14
C CYS A 584 -32.59 -21.81 -9.09
N GLU A 585 -33.73 -22.43 -8.78
CA GLU A 585 -33.86 -23.89 -8.73
C GLU A 585 -33.62 -24.53 -10.11
N GLN A 586 -34.00 -23.84 -11.18
CA GLN A 586 -33.82 -24.33 -12.54
C GLN A 586 -32.34 -24.31 -12.96
N PHE A 587 -31.52 -23.39 -12.42
CA PHE A 587 -30.09 -23.35 -12.69
C PHE A 587 -29.38 -24.63 -12.26
N VAL A 588 -29.71 -25.13 -11.06
CA VAL A 588 -29.16 -26.38 -10.52
C VAL A 588 -29.53 -27.56 -11.44
N VAL A 589 -30.81 -27.65 -11.84
CA VAL A 589 -31.30 -28.72 -12.73
C VAL A 589 -30.61 -28.68 -14.09
N ILE A 590 -30.49 -27.51 -14.71
CA ILE A 590 -29.82 -27.36 -16.01
C ILE A 590 -28.34 -27.73 -15.89
N ARG A 591 -27.66 -27.25 -14.84
CA ARG A 591 -26.26 -27.58 -14.57
C ARG A 591 -26.05 -29.08 -14.46
N GLU A 592 -26.85 -29.77 -13.66
CA GLU A 592 -26.77 -31.22 -13.49
C GLU A 592 -27.03 -31.97 -14.80
N GLN A 593 -28.01 -31.54 -15.59
CA GLN A 593 -28.28 -32.13 -16.89
C GLN A 593 -27.11 -31.97 -17.86
N ILE A 594 -26.45 -30.80 -17.88
CA ILE A 594 -25.27 -30.55 -18.71
C ILE A 594 -24.11 -31.47 -18.30
N ILE A 595 -23.78 -31.50 -16.99
CA ILE A 595 -22.68 -32.32 -16.46
C ILE A 595 -22.94 -33.80 -16.75
N TYR A 596 -24.15 -34.27 -16.46
CA TYR A 596 -24.55 -35.65 -16.71
C TYR A 596 -24.43 -35.99 -18.20
N THR A 597 -24.94 -35.12 -19.08
CA THR A 597 -24.90 -35.36 -20.53
C THR A 597 -23.47 -35.46 -21.04
N HIS A 598 -22.58 -34.58 -20.58
CA HIS A 598 -21.18 -34.60 -20.98
C HIS A 598 -20.47 -35.87 -20.50
N ASN A 599 -20.61 -36.25 -19.23
CA ASN A 599 -20.03 -37.49 -18.69
C ASN A 599 -20.57 -38.72 -19.42
N ARG A 600 -21.87 -38.73 -19.74
CA ARG A 600 -22.48 -39.83 -20.48
C ARG A 600 -21.90 -39.99 -21.88
N LEU A 601 -21.45 -38.92 -22.53
CA LEU A 601 -20.74 -39.03 -23.81
C LEU A 601 -19.39 -39.70 -23.68
N VAL A 602 -18.66 -39.43 -22.59
CA VAL A 602 -17.39 -40.11 -22.32
C VAL A 602 -17.63 -41.61 -22.16
N ASP A 603 -18.66 -42.01 -21.41
CA ASP A 603 -19.02 -43.42 -21.23
C ASP A 603 -19.45 -44.10 -22.54
N LEU A 604 -20.34 -43.43 -23.28
CA LEU A 604 -20.87 -43.94 -24.55
C LEU A 604 -19.79 -44.20 -25.60
N ARG A 605 -18.58 -43.62 -25.45
CA ARG A 605 -17.44 -43.89 -26.34
C ARG A 605 -17.05 -45.37 -26.31
N ASN A 606 -17.10 -46.01 -25.14
CA ASN A 606 -16.62 -47.38 -24.94
C ASN A 606 -17.74 -48.44 -25.00
N GLU A 607 -19.00 -48.01 -25.09
CA GLU A 607 -20.17 -48.91 -25.11
C GLU A 607 -20.60 -49.35 -26.53
N GLU A 608 -21.41 -50.42 -26.64
CA GLU A 608 -22.05 -50.80 -27.89
C GLU A 608 -23.29 -49.91 -28.18
N THR A 609 -23.14 -48.96 -29.10
CA THR A 609 -24.15 -47.90 -29.33
C THR A 609 -25.02 -48.10 -30.57
N ARG A 610 -24.87 -49.20 -31.33
CA ARG A 610 -25.59 -49.41 -32.62
C ARG A 610 -27.12 -49.25 -32.52
N LYS A 611 -27.72 -49.75 -31.44
CA LYS A 611 -29.18 -49.60 -31.19
C LYS A 611 -29.55 -48.17 -30.83
N LEU A 612 -28.71 -47.50 -30.03
CA LEU A 612 -28.88 -46.11 -29.64
C LEU A 612 -28.80 -45.19 -30.86
N GLU A 613 -27.77 -45.33 -31.69
CA GLU A 613 -27.57 -44.53 -32.91
C GLU A 613 -28.72 -44.67 -33.91
N ARG A 614 -29.32 -45.87 -34.03
CA ARG A 614 -30.54 -46.08 -34.83
C ARG A 614 -31.74 -45.32 -34.28
N LYS A 615 -31.87 -45.20 -32.96
CA LYS A 615 -32.94 -44.43 -32.31
C LYS A 615 -32.68 -42.92 -32.43
N LEU A 616 -31.43 -42.47 -32.22
CA LEU A 616 -31.02 -41.07 -32.38
C LEU A 616 -31.29 -40.53 -33.78
N LYS A 617 -31.14 -41.36 -34.83
CA LYS A 617 -31.48 -40.99 -36.21
C LYS A 617 -32.93 -40.52 -36.38
N ARG A 618 -33.85 -40.95 -35.49
CA ARG A 618 -35.27 -40.60 -35.53
C ARG A 618 -35.65 -39.52 -34.51
N ALA A 619 -34.80 -39.28 -33.51
CA ALA A 619 -35.04 -38.28 -32.47
C ALA A 619 -34.86 -36.89 -33.07
N ARG A 620 -35.83 -36.00 -32.83
CA ARG A 620 -35.78 -34.60 -33.31
C ARG A 620 -35.85 -33.57 -32.21
N THR A 621 -36.15 -33.98 -30.97
CA THR A 621 -36.28 -33.09 -29.81
C THR A 621 -35.19 -33.40 -28.78
N ALA A 622 -34.79 -32.39 -28.02
CA ALA A 622 -33.78 -32.53 -26.98
C ALA A 622 -34.24 -33.50 -25.87
N GLN A 623 -35.52 -33.47 -25.50
CA GLN A 623 -36.09 -34.38 -24.49
C GLN A 623 -36.01 -35.85 -24.93
N GLU A 624 -36.23 -36.15 -26.22
CA GLU A 624 -36.06 -37.50 -26.75
C GLU A 624 -34.60 -37.95 -26.69
N VAL A 625 -33.66 -37.08 -27.07
CA VAL A 625 -32.22 -37.39 -27.03
C VAL A 625 -31.74 -37.61 -25.59
N LEU A 626 -32.12 -36.74 -24.65
CA LEU A 626 -31.79 -36.88 -23.22
C LEU A 626 -32.31 -38.20 -22.66
N LYS A 627 -33.57 -38.55 -22.96
CA LYS A 627 -34.16 -39.82 -22.52
C LYS A 627 -33.41 -41.02 -23.10
N LEU A 628 -32.98 -40.95 -24.36
CA LEU A 628 -32.21 -42.01 -25.00
C LEU A 628 -30.82 -42.18 -24.38
N PHE A 629 -30.17 -41.08 -23.96
CA PHE A 629 -28.88 -41.12 -23.27
C PHE A 629 -29.00 -41.68 -21.84
N GLN A 630 -30.13 -41.44 -21.17
CA GLN A 630 -30.43 -41.94 -19.81
C GLN A 630 -30.89 -43.41 -19.76
N GLN A 631 -31.52 -43.93 -20.83
CA GLN A 631 -32.15 -45.26 -20.85
C GLN A 631 -31.19 -46.47 -20.94
N GLN A 632 -29.88 -46.27 -21.00
CA GLN A 632 -28.90 -47.35 -21.21
C GLN A 632 -28.20 -47.85 -19.94
N ILE A 633 -28.71 -47.57 -18.74
CA ILE A 633 -28.26 -48.25 -17.52
C ILE A 633 -28.67 -49.73 -17.64
N PRO A 634 -27.73 -50.71 -17.64
CA PRO A 634 -28.11 -52.10 -17.45
C PRO A 634 -28.63 -52.22 -16.01
N ILE A 635 -29.88 -52.65 -15.85
CA ILE A 635 -30.35 -53.15 -14.57
C ILE A 635 -29.54 -54.41 -14.31
N VAL A 636 -28.58 -54.33 -13.38
CA VAL A 636 -27.94 -55.49 -12.80
C VAL A 636 -28.96 -56.05 -11.81
N GLU A 637 -29.54 -57.20 -12.14
CA GLU A 637 -30.27 -58.05 -11.18
C GLU A 637 -29.33 -58.59 -10.09
#